data_AF-A0AAE3IJN8-F1
#
_entry.id   AF-A0AAE3IJN8-F1
#
_cell.length_a   1.000
_cell.length_b   1.000
_cell.length_c   1.000
_cell.angle_alpha   90.00
_cell.angle_beta   90.00
_cell.angle_gamma   90.00
#
_symmetry.space_group_name_H-M   'P 1'
#
loop_
_entity.id
_entity.type
_entity.pdbx_description
1 polymer ?
#
loop_
_entity_poly.entity_id
_entity_poly.type
_entity_poly.pdbx_seq_one_letter_code
_entity_poly.pdbx_strand_id
1 'polypeptide(L)'
;MDNTNLIKMLEYIDPASCDYQEWVNVGMALKHEGYSVNDWDSWSRSDSRYHRGECEHKWQGFNGNAQPVTAGTIVQMAKERGYSPHEFQAYDWDGEIVAEESSPLVNGGEGIPITEPAQWDPVKEIVTYLETLFEAGENVGYVTQTWETEKDGKTKYLPTKGCCDRTAGELIKRLGECNGDIGAVFGDYKEEAGAWIRFNPLDGKGVKNENVTDYRYALVESDSMPIEQQNAVMRELELPIAVLVYSGGKSVHAIVKIDAPNYDEYRRRVDFLYKVCKESGLDIDKQNRNPSRLSRMPGVMRNGKKQFIIDKNIGKESFSEWKDYIESINDDLPDPESLSAEWDNLPELAPPLIDGVLRQGHKMLIAGPSKAGKSYALIEMCVAIAEGVKWFGWQCTKGKILYVNLELDRASCLHRFKDVYTAMHLEPENLSSIDIWNLRGHSVPMDKLAPKLIRRASKKNYIAVIIDPIYKVITGDENSADQMAHFCNQFDKVCTELGCAVIYCHHHSKGAQGGKRSMDRASGSGVFARDPDALLDLSELDISDSLYKQQEDETVCRICENWMRRFYRNTDDLCSQDDLVTPSKMLEITHKYLHPNSYKLMMADIDKAKLAVRNRTAWRIEGTLREFPKFAPLNMWFDYPVHREDTVGVLKDCEVEDITPNWKKNFSKKKTNEDRSKERKESIETAFSGVQENGKCRISELAEYIGKGEKTVRSYLKEHGGFWIDGGECGLKK
;
A
#
# COMPACT_ATOMS: atom_id res chain seq x y z
N MET A 1 19.13 1.74 1.59
CA MET A 1 20.27 1.51 2.48
C MET A 1 19.67 1.26 3.86
N ASP A 2 19.47 -0.02 4.19
CA ASP A 2 19.07 -0.46 5.52
C ASP A 2 20.32 -0.48 6.40
N ASN A 3 20.27 0.17 7.57
CA ASN A 3 21.40 0.24 8.50
C ASN A 3 21.68 -1.15 9.10
N THR A 4 22.66 -1.84 8.55
CA THR A 4 23.42 -2.89 9.23
C THR A 4 23.92 -2.33 10.56
N ASN A 5 23.58 -2.94 11.69
CA ASN A 5 23.98 -2.44 13.00
C ASN A 5 25.49 -2.69 13.21
N LEU A 6 26.32 -1.76 12.74
CA LEU A 6 27.79 -1.87 12.74
C LEU A 6 28.35 -2.04 14.14
N ILE A 7 27.65 -1.56 15.18
CA ILE A 7 28.06 -1.72 16.58
C ILE A 7 28.16 -3.20 16.98
N LYS A 8 27.22 -4.04 16.52
CA LYS A 8 27.28 -5.48 16.77
C LYS A 8 28.45 -6.15 16.06
N MET A 9 28.88 -5.61 14.92
CA MET A 9 30.02 -6.14 14.17
C MET A 9 31.35 -5.74 14.81
N LEU A 10 31.39 -4.58 15.49
CA LEU A 10 32.55 -4.15 16.27
C LEU A 10 32.84 -5.11 17.44
N GLU A 11 31.86 -5.85 17.96
CA GLU A 11 32.08 -6.88 18.98
C GLU A 11 33.00 -8.02 18.51
N TYR A 12 33.09 -8.23 17.19
CA TYR A 12 33.95 -9.25 16.56
C TYR A 12 35.32 -8.68 16.15
N ILE A 13 35.54 -7.39 16.31
CA ILE A 13 36.79 -6.72 15.98
C ILE A 13 37.39 -6.22 17.29
N ASP A 14 38.33 -6.95 17.87
CA ASP A 14 39.08 -6.45 19.04
C ASP A 14 39.99 -5.29 18.61
N PRO A 15 39.85 -4.06 19.17
CA PRO A 15 40.72 -2.96 18.79
C PRO A 15 42.21 -3.22 19.08
N ALA A 16 42.54 -4.09 20.04
CA ALA A 16 43.93 -4.53 20.27
C ALA A 16 44.50 -5.36 19.11
N SER A 17 43.63 -6.00 18.31
CA SER A 17 44.01 -6.75 17.11
C SER A 17 44.16 -5.87 15.86
N CYS A 18 43.75 -4.61 15.93
CA CYS A 18 43.84 -3.66 14.81
C CYS A 18 45.19 -2.95 14.80
N ASP A 19 45.74 -2.74 13.61
CA ASP A 19 46.77 -1.72 13.40
C ASP A 19 46.17 -0.30 13.42
N TYR A 20 47.04 0.72 13.44
CA TYR A 20 46.60 2.11 13.52
C TYR A 20 45.73 2.54 12.33
N GLN A 21 45.99 2.00 11.13
CA GLN A 21 45.23 2.34 9.93
C GLN A 21 43.86 1.65 9.92
N GLU A 22 43.80 0.37 10.32
CA GLU A 22 42.55 -0.37 10.54
C GLU A 22 41.67 0.33 11.58
N TRP A 23 42.27 0.75 12.71
CA TRP A 23 41.57 1.48 13.76
C TRP A 23 40.99 2.81 13.26
N VAL A 24 41.76 3.59 12.48
CA VAL A 24 41.29 4.83 11.84
C VAL A 24 40.20 4.54 10.80
N ASN A 25 40.32 3.47 10.02
CA ASN A 25 39.32 3.07 9.01
C ASN A 25 37.97 2.73 9.65
N VAL A 26 37.98 2.07 10.82
CA VAL A 26 36.76 1.84 11.61
C VAL A 26 36.10 3.17 11.99
N GLY A 27 36.89 4.14 12.48
CA GLY A 27 36.38 5.49 12.79
C GLY A 27 35.81 6.22 11.57
N MET A 28 36.49 6.16 10.42
CA MET A 28 36.02 6.77 9.17
C MET A 28 34.73 6.12 8.67
N ALA A 29 34.63 4.79 8.72
CA ALA A 29 33.44 4.04 8.33
C ALA A 29 32.24 4.37 9.23
N LEU A 30 32.42 4.39 10.56
CA LEU A 30 31.35 4.77 11.49
C LEU A 30 30.85 6.20 11.22
N LYS A 31 31.75 7.15 10.97
CA LYS A 31 31.39 8.53 10.65
C LYS A 31 30.65 8.65 9.32
N HIS A 32 31.09 7.92 8.29
CA HIS A 32 30.44 7.89 6.99
C HIS A 32 29.00 7.39 7.08
N GLU A 33 28.76 6.40 7.92
CA GLU A 33 27.45 5.75 8.11
C GLU A 33 26.56 6.45 9.16
N GLY A 34 27.00 7.60 9.67
CA GLY A 34 26.21 8.46 10.56
C GLY A 34 26.19 8.04 12.03
N TYR A 35 27.12 7.18 12.47
CA TYR A 35 27.31 6.86 13.90
C TYR A 35 28.00 8.01 14.64
N SER A 36 27.98 7.95 15.98
CA SER A 36 28.59 8.98 16.82
C SER A 36 30.04 8.65 17.16
N VAL A 37 30.85 9.67 17.47
CA VAL A 37 32.22 9.46 17.96
C VAL A 37 32.25 8.65 19.26
N ASN A 38 31.17 8.70 20.05
CA ASN A 38 31.05 7.94 21.29
C ASN A 38 31.00 6.43 21.04
N ASP A 39 30.48 5.99 19.89
CA ASP A 39 30.43 4.59 19.52
C ASP A 39 31.85 4.05 19.25
N TRP A 40 32.65 4.82 18.51
CA TRP A 40 34.06 4.49 18.24
C TRP A 40 34.94 4.62 19.49
N ASP A 41 34.72 5.63 20.32
CA ASP A 41 35.43 5.82 21.59
C ASP A 41 35.14 4.68 22.57
N SER A 42 33.87 4.27 22.69
CA SER A 42 33.47 3.18 23.59
C SER A 42 34.07 1.85 23.18
N TRP A 43 34.11 1.55 21.88
CA TRP A 43 34.79 0.37 21.35
C TRP A 43 36.30 0.42 21.61
N SER A 44 36.95 1.55 21.30
CA SER A 44 38.40 1.74 21.42
C SER A 44 38.93 1.63 22.85
N ARG A 45 38.10 1.89 23.88
CA ARG A 45 38.49 1.82 25.30
C ARG A 45 38.93 0.43 25.77
N SER A 46 38.59 -0.61 25.03
CA SER A 46 38.99 -1.99 25.37
C SER A 46 40.47 -2.28 25.06
N ASP A 47 41.15 -1.42 24.28
CA ASP A 47 42.58 -1.54 24.00
C ASP A 47 43.44 -0.79 25.04
N SER A 48 44.50 -1.44 25.53
CA SER A 48 45.51 -0.85 26.42
C SER A 48 46.25 0.37 25.86
N ARG A 49 46.28 0.55 24.53
CA ARG A 49 46.88 1.69 23.82
C ARG A 49 45.98 2.93 23.79
N TYR A 50 44.74 2.82 24.28
CA TYR A 50 43.75 3.90 24.23
C TYR A 50 44.14 5.11 25.11
N HIS A 51 44.01 6.31 24.53
CA HIS A 51 44.12 7.57 25.26
C HIS A 51 42.82 8.37 25.21
N ARG A 52 42.35 8.82 26.39
CA ARG A 52 41.10 9.56 26.51
C ARG A 52 41.15 10.86 25.68
N GLY A 53 40.17 11.03 24.78
CA GLY A 53 40.04 12.21 23.91
C GLY A 53 40.72 12.08 22.54
N GLU A 54 41.47 10.99 22.29
CA GLU A 54 42.14 10.79 21.00
C GLU A 54 41.14 10.52 19.86
N CYS A 55 40.11 9.71 20.11
CA CYS A 55 39.03 9.44 19.14
C CYS A 55 38.34 10.73 18.69
N GLU A 56 38.03 11.63 19.64
CA GLU A 56 37.34 12.90 19.35
C GLU A 56 38.19 13.84 18.50
N HIS A 57 39.48 13.95 18.81
CA HIS A 57 40.41 14.75 18.02
C HIS A 57 40.56 14.22 16.58
N LYS A 58 40.64 12.89 16.39
CA LYS A 58 40.72 12.28 15.05
C LYS A 58 39.41 12.38 14.28
N TRP A 59 38.28 12.22 14.97
CA TRP A 59 36.95 12.28 14.38
C TRP A 59 36.67 13.62 13.71
N GLN A 60 37.13 14.72 14.31
CA GLN A 60 37.03 16.06 13.72
C GLN A 60 37.86 16.22 12.44
N GLY A 61 38.95 15.47 12.30
CA GLY A 61 39.83 15.49 11.13
C GLY A 61 39.34 14.68 9.92
N PHE A 62 38.33 13.82 10.09
CA PHE A 62 37.76 13.04 8.98
C PHE A 62 36.90 13.94 8.07
N ASN A 63 37.52 14.48 7.02
CA ASN A 63 36.87 15.27 5.98
C ASN A 63 36.76 14.44 4.70
N GLY A 64 35.63 14.57 3.98
CA GLY A 64 35.26 13.71 2.86
C GLY A 64 36.38 13.49 1.83
N ASN A 65 36.72 12.23 1.58
CA ASN A 65 37.74 11.79 0.63
C ASN A 65 37.06 11.30 -0.67
N ALA A 66 37.79 11.34 -1.80
CA ALA A 66 37.29 10.90 -3.11
C ALA A 66 36.98 9.39 -3.18
N GLN A 67 37.55 8.60 -2.26
CA GLN A 67 37.16 7.21 -1.97
C GLN A 67 36.85 7.09 -0.47
N PRO A 68 35.58 7.21 -0.04
CA PRO A 68 35.24 7.11 1.36
C PRO A 68 35.37 5.66 1.87
N VAL A 69 35.90 5.51 3.08
CA VAL A 69 35.82 4.24 3.82
C VAL A 69 34.38 4.11 4.33
N THR A 70 33.69 3.03 4.00
CA THR A 70 32.24 2.83 4.25
C THR A 70 31.99 1.65 5.19
N ALA A 71 30.73 1.41 5.54
CA ALA A 71 30.28 0.22 6.31
C ALA A 71 30.93 -1.10 5.87
N GLY A 72 31.18 -1.26 4.55
CA GLY A 72 31.76 -2.47 3.98
C GLY A 72 33.10 -2.87 4.59
N THR A 73 33.90 -1.90 5.03
CA THR A 73 35.20 -2.16 5.68
C THR A 73 35.02 -2.83 7.05
N ILE A 74 34.08 -2.36 7.87
CA ILE A 74 33.78 -2.97 9.18
C ILE A 74 33.18 -4.37 8.98
N VAL A 75 32.27 -4.53 8.02
CA VAL A 75 31.66 -5.84 7.70
C VAL A 75 32.73 -6.86 7.27
N GLN A 76 33.68 -6.44 6.42
CA GLN A 76 34.77 -7.31 5.98
C GLN A 76 35.70 -7.67 7.15
N MET A 77 36.13 -6.68 7.95
CA MET A 77 36.99 -6.91 9.11
C MET A 77 36.36 -7.86 10.15
N ALA A 78 35.05 -7.77 10.36
CA ALA A 78 34.31 -8.66 11.25
C ALA A 78 34.24 -10.08 10.67
N LYS A 79 33.94 -10.25 9.37
CA LYS A 79 33.89 -11.57 8.71
C LYS A 79 35.23 -12.30 8.77
N GLU A 80 36.32 -11.59 8.53
CA GLU A 80 37.69 -12.14 8.65
C GLU A 80 38.02 -12.62 10.07
N ARG A 81 37.37 -12.03 11.09
CA ARG A 81 37.54 -12.34 12.52
C ARG A 81 36.44 -13.26 13.07
N GLY A 82 35.78 -14.02 12.19
CA GLY A 82 34.86 -15.09 12.58
C GLY A 82 33.40 -14.64 12.77
N TYR A 83 33.04 -13.42 12.36
CA TYR A 83 31.63 -13.05 12.23
C TYR A 83 30.98 -13.86 11.10
N SER A 84 30.26 -14.92 11.49
CA SER A 84 29.33 -15.62 10.61
C SER A 84 27.93 -15.08 10.88
N PRO A 85 27.20 -14.56 9.88
CA PRO A 85 25.79 -14.22 10.06
C PRO A 85 25.01 -15.53 10.24
N HIS A 86 24.80 -15.96 11.48
CA HIS A 86 23.84 -17.01 11.82
C HIS A 86 22.76 -16.43 12.73
N GLU A 87 21.52 -16.66 12.32
CA GLU A 87 20.26 -16.23 12.93
C GLU A 87 19.99 -14.72 12.95
N PHE A 88 19.86 -14.12 11.77
CA PHE A 88 18.79 -13.17 11.45
C PHE A 88 18.62 -13.20 9.93
N GLN A 89 17.57 -13.87 9.46
CA GLN A 89 17.16 -13.90 8.05
C GLN A 89 16.61 -12.51 7.71
N ALA A 90 17.53 -11.58 7.41
CA ALA A 90 17.23 -10.28 6.88
C ALA A 90 17.23 -10.40 5.35
N TYR A 91 16.03 -10.38 4.78
CA TYR A 91 15.81 -10.20 3.35
C TYR A 91 16.45 -8.88 2.91
N ASP A 92 17.65 -8.97 2.33
CA ASP A 92 18.23 -7.90 1.51
C ASP A 92 17.73 -8.10 0.07
N TRP A 93 17.46 -6.98 -0.61
CA TRP A 93 16.51 -6.84 -1.72
C TRP A 93 16.84 -7.56 -3.04
N ASP A 94 17.80 -8.49 -3.07
CA ASP A 94 18.13 -9.32 -4.23
C ASP A 94 18.56 -10.77 -3.87
N GLY A 95 18.19 -11.27 -2.68
CA GLY A 95 18.47 -12.64 -2.23
C GLY A 95 17.30 -13.60 -2.45
N GLU A 96 17.41 -14.49 -3.45
CA GLU A 96 16.49 -15.61 -3.70
C GLU A 96 16.24 -16.45 -2.45
N ILE A 97 14.97 -16.72 -2.18
CA ILE A 97 14.52 -17.92 -1.50
C ILE A 97 14.77 -19.05 -2.51
N VAL A 98 15.83 -19.84 -2.33
CA VAL A 98 15.90 -21.14 -3.00
C VAL A 98 14.99 -22.06 -2.21
N ALA A 99 13.70 -22.06 -2.57
CA ALA A 99 12.96 -23.30 -2.54
C ALA A 99 13.65 -24.20 -3.57
N GLU A 100 13.96 -25.45 -3.22
CA GLU A 100 14.30 -26.47 -4.21
C GLU A 100 13.04 -26.77 -5.04
N GLU A 101 12.67 -25.85 -5.92
CA GLU A 101 11.72 -26.04 -6.98
C GLU A 101 12.39 -25.55 -8.26
N SER A 102 12.43 -26.43 -9.25
CA SER A 102 12.95 -26.15 -10.59
C SER A 102 12.40 -24.82 -11.11
N SER A 103 13.28 -23.93 -11.56
CA SER A 103 12.89 -22.70 -12.25
C SER A 103 11.87 -23.05 -13.35
N PRO A 104 10.66 -22.45 -13.37
CA PRO A 104 9.67 -22.73 -14.39
C PRO A 104 10.14 -22.37 -15.81
N LEU A 105 11.22 -21.58 -15.92
CA LEU A 105 11.83 -21.14 -17.18
C LEU A 105 12.72 -22.20 -17.84
N VAL A 106 13.26 -23.16 -17.06
CA VAL A 106 14.25 -24.14 -17.55
C VAL A 106 13.92 -25.50 -16.97
N ASN A 107 13.46 -26.41 -17.82
CA ASN A 107 13.43 -27.81 -17.44
C ASN A 107 14.88 -28.26 -17.38
N GLY A 108 15.38 -28.72 -16.23
CA GLY A 108 16.76 -29.22 -16.07
C GLY A 108 17.06 -30.52 -16.87
N GLY A 109 16.63 -30.58 -18.13
CA GLY A 109 16.66 -31.70 -19.05
C GLY A 109 18.03 -31.94 -19.69
N GLU A 110 18.02 -32.85 -20.67
CA GLU A 110 19.21 -33.28 -21.40
C GLU A 110 19.89 -32.11 -22.12
N GLY A 111 21.19 -31.90 -21.89
CA GLY A 111 21.95 -30.83 -22.52
C GLY A 111 21.95 -30.93 -24.05
N ILE A 112 22.08 -29.80 -24.74
CA ILE A 112 22.12 -29.77 -26.21
C ILE A 112 23.58 -29.90 -26.67
N PRO A 113 23.95 -31.01 -27.34
CA PRO A 113 25.34 -31.27 -27.72
C PRO A 113 25.87 -30.23 -28.70
N ILE A 114 27.11 -29.80 -28.48
CA ILE A 114 27.81 -28.88 -29.38
C ILE A 114 28.64 -29.70 -30.36
N THR A 115 28.30 -29.61 -31.64
CA THR A 115 28.97 -30.35 -32.70
C THR A 115 30.01 -29.46 -33.38
N GLU A 116 31.24 -29.97 -33.51
CA GLU A 116 32.29 -29.30 -34.25
C GLU A 116 31.96 -29.25 -35.76
N PRO A 117 32.24 -28.13 -36.47
CA PRO A 117 31.93 -28.03 -37.90
C PRO A 117 32.68 -29.07 -38.73
N ALA A 118 31.94 -29.80 -39.57
CA ALA A 118 32.48 -30.84 -40.45
C ALA A 118 33.52 -30.31 -41.45
N GLN A 119 33.35 -29.06 -41.90
CA GLN A 119 34.35 -28.30 -42.66
C GLN A 119 34.62 -27.00 -41.91
N TRP A 120 35.82 -26.86 -41.36
CA TRP A 120 36.21 -25.67 -40.62
C TRP A 120 37.04 -24.75 -41.51
N ASP A 121 36.51 -23.54 -41.74
CA ASP A 121 37.17 -22.49 -42.50
C ASP A 121 37.39 -21.27 -41.59
N PRO A 122 38.62 -21.08 -41.07
CA PRO A 122 38.99 -19.95 -40.21
C PRO A 122 38.55 -18.59 -40.73
N VAL A 123 38.71 -18.36 -42.04
CA VAL A 123 38.39 -17.07 -42.65
C VAL A 123 36.89 -16.85 -42.64
N LYS A 124 36.12 -17.88 -43.03
CA LYS A 124 34.66 -17.81 -43.06
C LYS A 124 34.05 -17.62 -41.67
N GLU A 125 34.60 -18.25 -40.64
CA GLU A 125 34.19 -18.07 -39.24
C GLU A 125 34.32 -16.60 -38.81
N ILE A 126 35.48 -15.99 -39.07
CA ILE A 126 35.74 -14.59 -38.70
C ILE A 126 34.88 -13.63 -39.52
N VAL A 127 34.78 -13.84 -40.84
CA VAL A 127 33.93 -13.01 -41.70
C VAL A 127 32.48 -13.07 -41.24
N THR A 128 31.96 -14.27 -40.94
CA THR A 128 30.58 -14.44 -40.42
C THR A 128 30.38 -13.69 -39.11
N TYR A 129 31.36 -13.74 -38.19
CA TYR A 129 31.30 -13.00 -36.92
C TYR A 129 31.25 -11.49 -37.16
N LEU A 130 32.11 -10.97 -38.04
CA LEU A 130 32.18 -9.55 -38.36
C LEU A 130 30.90 -9.05 -39.03
N GLU A 131 30.41 -9.75 -40.05
CA GLU A 131 29.17 -9.38 -40.77
C GLU A 131 27.92 -9.46 -39.90
N THR A 132 27.92 -10.30 -38.85
CA THR A 132 26.76 -10.43 -37.96
C THR A 132 26.73 -9.31 -36.91
N LEU A 133 27.89 -8.86 -36.42
CA LEU A 133 27.96 -7.94 -35.28
C LEU A 133 28.31 -6.50 -35.65
N PHE A 134 28.86 -6.24 -36.83
CA PHE A 134 29.39 -4.93 -37.20
C PHE A 134 28.93 -4.45 -38.56
N GLU A 135 28.79 -3.13 -38.69
CA GLU A 135 28.70 -2.45 -39.98
C GLU A 135 30.11 -2.23 -40.56
N ALA A 136 30.21 -2.16 -41.90
CA ALA A 136 31.50 -2.11 -42.59
C ALA A 136 32.41 -0.93 -42.17
N GLY A 137 31.83 0.19 -41.74
CA GLY A 137 32.55 1.40 -41.32
C GLY A 137 33.00 1.41 -39.87
N GLU A 138 32.63 0.43 -39.07
CA GLU A 138 32.87 0.43 -37.62
C GLU A 138 34.21 -0.21 -37.25
N ASN A 139 34.93 0.41 -36.31
CA ASN A 139 36.20 -0.13 -35.82
C ASN A 139 35.98 -1.33 -34.90
N VAL A 140 36.75 -2.39 -35.16
CA VAL A 140 36.66 -3.65 -34.42
C VAL A 140 37.84 -3.79 -33.47
N GLY A 141 37.56 -4.07 -32.20
CA GLY A 141 38.59 -4.37 -31.21
C GLY A 141 38.98 -5.85 -31.21
N TYR A 142 40.26 -6.18 -31.31
CA TYR A 142 40.74 -7.57 -31.24
C TYR A 142 42.08 -7.68 -30.50
N VAL A 143 42.40 -8.87 -29.98
CA VAL A 143 43.61 -9.14 -29.21
C VAL A 143 44.18 -10.50 -29.60
N THR A 144 45.40 -10.50 -30.14
CA THR A 144 46.18 -11.71 -30.47
C THR A 144 47.41 -11.86 -29.57
N GLN A 145 47.92 -10.75 -29.04
CA GLN A 145 49.05 -10.72 -28.11
C GLN A 145 48.63 -11.04 -26.67
N THR A 146 49.48 -11.78 -25.96
CA THR A 146 49.24 -12.20 -24.58
C THR A 146 50.45 -11.93 -23.69
N TRP A 147 50.19 -11.83 -22.39
CA TRP A 147 51.22 -11.85 -21.35
C TRP A 147 50.99 -13.05 -20.41
N GLU A 148 52.07 -13.54 -19.82
CA GLU A 148 52.06 -14.75 -18.99
C GLU A 148 51.93 -14.37 -17.51
N THR A 149 51.08 -15.11 -16.80
CA THR A 149 51.01 -15.08 -15.34
C THR A 149 51.06 -16.49 -14.80
N GLU A 150 51.77 -16.69 -13.69
CA GLU A 150 51.76 -17.97 -12.97
C GLU A 150 50.71 -17.91 -11.87
N LYS A 151 49.81 -18.89 -11.86
CA LYS A 151 48.87 -19.12 -10.77
C LYS A 151 48.76 -20.62 -10.52
N ASP A 152 48.94 -21.03 -9.26
CA ASP A 152 48.85 -22.43 -8.83
C ASP A 152 49.74 -23.40 -9.63
N GLY A 153 50.95 -22.98 -10.00
CA GLY A 153 51.90 -23.78 -10.76
C GLY A 153 51.53 -24.01 -12.23
N LYS A 154 50.55 -23.25 -12.77
CA LYS A 154 50.16 -23.28 -14.18
C LYS A 154 50.36 -21.91 -14.81
N THR A 155 51.00 -21.88 -15.98
CA THR A 155 51.10 -20.70 -16.83
C THR A 155 49.73 -20.38 -17.42
N LYS A 156 49.20 -19.20 -17.12
CA LYS A 156 47.96 -18.67 -17.70
C LYS A 156 48.29 -17.50 -18.63
N TYR A 157 47.79 -17.57 -19.85
CA TYR A 157 47.90 -16.48 -20.82
C TYR A 157 46.72 -15.51 -20.68
N LEU A 158 47.03 -14.23 -20.49
CA LEU A 158 46.04 -13.15 -20.39
C LEU A 158 46.17 -12.19 -21.57
N PRO A 159 45.06 -11.63 -22.08
CA PRO A 159 45.08 -10.71 -23.21
C PRO A 159 45.77 -9.39 -22.85
N THR A 160 46.46 -8.79 -23.82
CA THR A 160 46.94 -7.40 -23.72
C THR A 160 45.81 -6.41 -24.07
N LYS A 161 46.12 -5.11 -24.20
CA LYS A 161 45.16 -4.07 -24.58
C LYS A 161 44.45 -4.36 -25.92
N GLY A 162 45.17 -4.96 -26.85
CA GLY A 162 44.71 -5.22 -28.23
C GLY A 162 44.77 -4.01 -29.15
N CYS A 163 44.24 -4.20 -30.35
CA CYS A 163 44.13 -3.22 -31.42
C CYS A 163 42.67 -2.86 -31.67
N CYS A 164 42.42 -1.67 -32.21
CA CYS A 164 41.10 -1.17 -32.64
C CYS A 164 41.22 -0.25 -33.87
N ASP A 165 42.30 -0.40 -34.62
CA ASP A 165 42.76 0.50 -35.68
C ASP A 165 41.98 0.37 -36.99
N ARG A 166 41.32 -0.77 -37.23
CA ARG A 166 40.71 -1.14 -38.52
C ARG A 166 39.22 -1.35 -38.43
N THR A 167 38.54 -1.04 -39.52
CA THR A 167 37.09 -1.27 -39.63
C THR A 167 36.76 -2.71 -39.98
N ALA A 168 35.52 -3.14 -39.71
CA ALA A 168 35.04 -4.46 -40.09
C ALA A 168 35.19 -4.70 -41.61
N GLY A 169 34.87 -3.70 -42.45
CA GLY A 169 35.01 -3.80 -43.90
C GLY A 169 36.47 -3.95 -44.36
N GLU A 170 37.41 -3.26 -43.72
CA GLU A 170 38.84 -3.43 -44.00
C GLU A 170 39.35 -4.82 -43.60
N LEU A 171 38.90 -5.33 -42.46
CA LEU A 171 39.26 -6.67 -41.99
C LEU A 171 38.70 -7.76 -42.91
N ILE A 172 37.43 -7.66 -43.30
CA ILE A 172 36.79 -8.59 -44.25
C ILE A 172 37.53 -8.59 -45.60
N LYS A 173 37.88 -7.42 -46.12
CA LYS A 173 38.65 -7.31 -47.37
C LYS A 173 40.00 -8.02 -47.26
N ARG A 174 40.77 -7.75 -46.21
CA ARG A 174 42.09 -8.38 -45.99
C ARG A 174 41.98 -9.88 -45.79
N LEU A 175 40.92 -10.35 -45.12
CA LEU A 175 40.60 -11.76 -44.97
C LEU A 175 40.31 -12.44 -46.32
N GLY A 176 39.61 -11.76 -47.23
CA GLY A 176 39.41 -12.27 -48.60
C GLY A 176 40.69 -12.39 -49.43
N GLU A 177 41.72 -11.59 -49.10
CA GLU A 177 43.00 -11.54 -49.80
C GLU A 177 44.11 -12.38 -49.12
N CYS A 178 43.87 -12.92 -47.91
CA CYS A 178 44.91 -13.55 -47.09
C CYS A 178 45.27 -14.99 -47.46
N ASN A 179 44.57 -15.62 -48.42
CA ASN A 179 44.76 -17.03 -48.81
C ASN A 179 44.77 -18.02 -47.62
N GLY A 180 44.01 -17.72 -46.56
CA GLY A 180 43.92 -18.54 -45.34
C GLY A 180 44.88 -18.15 -44.22
N ASP A 181 45.83 -17.24 -44.46
CA ASP A 181 46.74 -16.74 -43.43
C ASP A 181 46.09 -15.61 -42.60
N ILE A 182 45.31 -16.00 -41.59
CA ILE A 182 44.68 -15.06 -40.66
C ILE A 182 45.70 -14.25 -39.84
N GLY A 183 46.93 -14.76 -39.67
CA GLY A 183 48.03 -14.09 -38.96
C GLY A 183 48.48 -12.83 -39.70
N ALA A 184 48.51 -12.86 -41.04
CA ALA A 184 48.77 -11.68 -41.86
C ALA A 184 47.73 -10.56 -41.67
N VAL A 185 46.52 -10.90 -41.19
CA VAL A 185 45.47 -9.92 -40.91
C VAL A 185 45.51 -9.46 -39.46
N PHE A 186 45.44 -10.35 -38.48
CA PHE A 186 45.25 -10.00 -37.07
C PHE A 186 46.55 -10.00 -36.23
N GLY A 187 47.66 -10.45 -36.82
CA GLY A 187 48.89 -10.80 -36.14
C GLY A 187 48.85 -12.23 -35.59
N ASP A 188 50.03 -12.82 -35.45
CA ASP A 188 50.18 -14.16 -34.87
C ASP A 188 49.71 -14.19 -33.42
N TYR A 189 49.10 -15.30 -33.03
CA TYR A 189 48.63 -15.57 -31.68
C TYR A 189 49.28 -16.84 -31.13
N LYS A 190 49.36 -16.96 -29.81
CA LYS A 190 49.80 -18.21 -29.16
C LYS A 190 48.67 -19.23 -29.21
N GLU A 191 48.91 -20.40 -29.82
CA GLU A 191 47.90 -21.46 -29.92
C GLU A 191 47.40 -21.95 -28.56
N GLU A 192 48.19 -21.83 -27.48
CA GLU A 192 47.75 -22.19 -26.13
C GLU A 192 46.71 -21.20 -25.56
N ALA A 193 46.73 -19.96 -26.05
CA ALA A 193 45.87 -18.88 -25.57
C ALA A 193 44.64 -18.64 -26.44
N GLY A 194 44.78 -18.84 -27.76
CA GLY A 194 43.83 -18.39 -28.78
C GLY A 194 43.84 -16.87 -28.95
N ALA A 195 42.77 -16.34 -29.55
CA ALA A 195 42.58 -14.91 -29.74
C ALA A 195 41.24 -14.43 -29.15
N TRP A 196 41.11 -13.11 -29.03
CA TRP A 196 39.91 -12.46 -28.53
C TRP A 196 39.45 -11.36 -29.48
N ILE A 197 38.14 -11.14 -29.49
CA ILE A 197 37.50 -10.10 -30.30
C ILE A 197 36.39 -9.44 -29.47
N ARG A 198 36.22 -8.13 -29.62
CA ARG A 198 35.10 -7.40 -29.02
C ARG A 198 33.86 -7.57 -29.88
N PHE A 199 32.70 -7.38 -29.29
CA PHE A 199 31.40 -7.52 -29.95
C PHE A 199 30.70 -6.19 -30.22
N ASN A 200 31.06 -5.13 -29.48
CA ASN A 200 30.56 -3.78 -29.74
C ASN A 200 31.61 -2.94 -30.51
N PRO A 201 31.16 -2.03 -31.39
CA PRO A 201 32.03 -1.15 -32.17
C PRO A 201 32.75 -0.13 -31.29
N LEU A 202 33.95 0.25 -31.72
CA LEU A 202 34.83 1.20 -31.04
C LEU A 202 35.02 2.49 -31.84
N ASP A 203 35.52 3.54 -31.19
CA ASP A 203 35.84 4.85 -31.78
C ASP A 203 37.21 4.90 -32.51
N GLY A 204 37.96 3.80 -32.48
CA GLY A 204 39.31 3.69 -33.04
C GLY A 204 40.43 4.37 -32.24
N LYS A 205 40.11 5.10 -31.16
CA LYS A 205 41.06 5.84 -30.31
C LYS A 205 41.45 5.07 -29.05
N GLY A 206 40.62 4.12 -28.63
CA GLY A 206 40.90 3.28 -27.48
C GLY A 206 40.01 2.04 -27.41
N VAL A 207 40.12 1.32 -26.30
CA VAL A 207 39.51 0.00 -26.12
C VAL A 207 38.74 -0.13 -24.81
N LYS A 208 38.49 0.98 -24.13
CA LYS A 208 37.75 1.02 -22.85
C LYS A 208 36.26 1.20 -23.12
N ASN A 209 35.44 1.12 -22.06
CA ASN A 209 34.00 1.36 -22.15
C ASN A 209 33.66 2.74 -22.78
N GLU A 210 34.44 3.76 -22.45
CA GLU A 210 34.32 5.13 -23.00
C GLU A 210 34.61 5.23 -24.51
N ASN A 211 35.22 4.20 -25.11
CA ASN A 211 35.50 4.12 -26.54
C ASN A 211 34.45 3.33 -27.32
N VAL A 212 33.43 2.77 -26.65
CA VAL A 212 32.35 2.04 -27.31
C VAL A 212 31.41 3.05 -27.98
N THR A 213 31.19 2.88 -29.29
CA THR A 213 30.36 3.82 -30.08
C THR A 213 28.89 3.43 -30.13
N ASP A 214 28.58 2.14 -29.93
CA ASP A 214 27.21 1.63 -29.93
C ASP A 214 27.05 0.46 -28.95
N TYR A 215 25.93 0.45 -28.22
CA TYR A 215 25.64 -0.49 -27.13
C TYR A 215 24.69 -1.60 -27.60
N ARG A 216 25.07 -2.26 -28.71
CA ARG A 216 24.23 -3.29 -29.37
C ARG A 216 24.20 -4.61 -28.64
N TYR A 217 25.30 -5.03 -28.02
CA TYR A 217 25.40 -6.38 -27.47
C TYR A 217 25.99 -6.45 -26.05
N ALA A 218 25.69 -7.54 -25.37
CA ALA A 218 26.34 -7.96 -24.12
C ALA A 218 26.80 -9.41 -24.22
N LEU A 219 27.82 -9.76 -23.43
CA LEU A 219 28.31 -11.13 -23.33
C LEU A 219 27.60 -11.85 -22.19
N VAL A 220 27.04 -13.02 -22.48
CA VAL A 220 26.62 -14.01 -21.50
C VAL A 220 27.51 -15.24 -21.66
N GLU A 221 28.23 -15.60 -20.60
CA GLU A 221 29.06 -16.81 -20.55
C GLU A 221 29.00 -17.38 -19.13
N SER A 222 29.17 -18.71 -19.02
CA SER A 222 29.31 -19.39 -17.75
C SER A 222 30.41 -20.45 -17.84
N ASP A 223 31.17 -20.60 -16.76
CA ASP A 223 32.21 -21.62 -16.62
C ASP A 223 31.82 -22.71 -15.60
N SER A 224 30.66 -22.56 -14.95
CA SER A 224 30.24 -23.35 -13.77
C SER A 224 29.53 -24.65 -14.13
N MET A 225 29.06 -24.81 -15.37
CA MET A 225 28.28 -25.97 -15.81
C MET A 225 28.78 -26.54 -17.15
N PRO A 226 28.45 -27.80 -17.50
CA PRO A 226 28.78 -28.40 -18.80
C PRO A 226 28.30 -27.56 -20.00
N ILE A 227 29.11 -27.50 -21.06
CA ILE A 227 28.83 -26.67 -22.24
C ILE A 227 27.51 -27.00 -22.95
N GLU A 228 27.07 -28.26 -22.88
CA GLU A 228 25.80 -28.70 -23.49
C GLU A 228 24.60 -28.19 -22.69
N GLN A 229 24.73 -28.15 -21.36
CA GLN A 229 23.69 -27.56 -20.50
C GLN A 229 23.67 -26.04 -20.66
N GLN A 230 24.82 -25.38 -20.78
CA GLN A 230 24.86 -23.94 -21.11
C GLN A 230 24.07 -23.64 -22.39
N ASN A 231 24.30 -24.43 -23.45
CA ASN A 231 23.62 -24.30 -24.73
C ASN A 231 22.11 -24.58 -24.61
N ALA A 232 21.70 -25.55 -23.80
CA ALA A 232 20.29 -25.83 -23.53
C ALA A 232 19.59 -24.64 -22.87
N VAL A 233 20.13 -24.17 -21.72
CA VAL A 233 19.54 -23.07 -20.96
C VAL A 233 19.43 -21.79 -21.80
N MET A 234 20.49 -21.44 -22.55
CA MET A 234 20.49 -20.26 -23.41
C MET A 234 19.39 -20.30 -24.49
N ARG A 235 19.03 -21.50 -24.98
CA ARG A 235 17.98 -21.69 -25.98
C ARG A 235 16.59 -21.77 -25.38
N GLU A 236 16.44 -22.42 -24.23
CA GLU A 236 15.16 -22.49 -23.49
C GLU A 236 14.70 -21.11 -23.04
N LEU A 237 15.64 -20.26 -22.60
CA LEU A 237 15.36 -18.87 -22.28
C LEU A 237 15.04 -18.00 -23.50
N GLU A 238 15.11 -18.55 -24.71
CA GLU A 238 14.97 -17.83 -25.98
C GLU A 238 15.80 -16.53 -26.04
N LEU A 239 17.01 -16.54 -25.44
CA LEU A 239 17.88 -15.37 -25.39
C LEU A 239 18.10 -14.81 -26.80
N PRO A 240 17.98 -13.50 -27.04
CA PRO A 240 18.12 -12.91 -28.36
C PRO A 240 19.60 -12.88 -28.77
N ILE A 241 20.15 -14.01 -29.18
CA ILE A 241 21.58 -14.22 -29.42
C ILE A 241 21.90 -13.89 -30.88
N ALA A 242 22.79 -12.91 -31.09
CA ALA A 242 23.33 -12.59 -32.40
C ALA A 242 24.33 -13.66 -32.85
N VAL A 243 25.27 -14.04 -31.99
CA VAL A 243 26.27 -15.10 -32.28
C VAL A 243 26.56 -15.90 -31.01
N LEU A 244 26.60 -17.23 -31.14
CA LEU A 244 26.98 -18.16 -30.10
C LEU A 244 28.33 -18.79 -30.44
N VAL A 245 29.35 -18.66 -29.60
CA VAL A 245 30.73 -19.09 -29.89
C VAL A 245 31.23 -20.12 -28.87
N TYR A 246 31.80 -21.22 -29.36
CA TYR A 246 32.53 -22.16 -28.51
C TYR A 246 33.93 -21.61 -28.18
N SER A 247 34.25 -21.49 -26.88
CA SER A 247 35.49 -20.85 -26.44
C SER A 247 36.77 -21.68 -26.61
N GLY A 248 36.66 -22.91 -27.14
CA GLY A 248 37.76 -23.89 -27.13
C GLY A 248 38.03 -24.45 -25.72
N GLY A 249 37.09 -24.28 -24.78
CA GLY A 249 37.28 -24.61 -23.37
C GLY A 249 36.00 -25.12 -22.71
N LYS A 250 35.67 -24.54 -21.54
CA LYS A 250 34.51 -24.90 -20.70
C LYS A 250 33.32 -23.95 -20.85
N SER A 251 33.40 -22.99 -21.77
CA SER A 251 32.42 -21.91 -21.86
C SER A 251 31.88 -21.74 -23.27
N VAL A 252 30.61 -21.35 -23.31
CA VAL A 252 29.92 -20.87 -24.50
C VAL A 252 29.74 -19.37 -24.35
N HIS A 253 30.18 -18.60 -25.35
CA HIS A 253 30.05 -17.15 -25.38
C HIS A 253 28.83 -16.78 -26.19
N ALA A 254 27.76 -16.38 -25.52
CA ALA A 254 26.55 -15.85 -26.15
C ALA A 254 26.66 -14.32 -26.27
N ILE A 255 26.66 -13.82 -27.50
CA ILE A 255 26.58 -12.38 -27.80
C ILE A 255 25.11 -12.01 -27.94
N VAL A 256 24.53 -11.47 -26.87
CA VAL A 256 23.10 -11.18 -26.75
C VAL A 256 22.80 -9.76 -27.21
N LYS A 257 21.75 -9.58 -28.02
CA LYS A 257 21.24 -8.28 -28.48
C LYS A 257 20.64 -7.51 -27.31
N ILE A 258 21.07 -6.27 -27.18
CA ILE A 258 20.63 -5.31 -26.15
C ILE A 258 20.06 -4.06 -26.81
N ASP A 259 20.66 -3.58 -27.91
CA ASP A 259 20.22 -2.42 -28.70
C ASP A 259 19.84 -1.21 -27.82
N ALA A 260 20.74 -0.85 -26.90
CA ALA A 260 20.50 0.25 -25.98
C ALA A 260 20.91 1.59 -26.59
N PRO A 261 20.07 2.64 -26.48
CA PRO A 261 20.36 3.96 -27.05
C PRO A 261 21.47 4.72 -26.29
N ASN A 262 21.81 4.30 -25.07
CA ASN A 262 22.84 4.91 -24.24
C ASN A 262 23.33 3.94 -23.15
N TYR A 263 24.39 4.32 -22.45
CA TYR A 263 25.03 3.49 -21.43
C TYR A 263 24.14 3.20 -20.20
N ASP A 264 23.30 4.15 -19.78
CA ASP A 264 22.42 3.94 -18.62
C ASP A 264 21.36 2.89 -18.92
N GLU A 265 20.77 2.96 -20.11
CA GLU A 265 19.80 1.97 -20.57
C GLU A 265 20.47 0.62 -20.83
N TYR A 266 21.68 0.62 -21.40
CA TYR A 266 22.49 -0.59 -21.56
C TYR A 266 22.67 -1.31 -20.22
N ARG A 267 23.08 -0.58 -19.18
CA ARG A 267 23.27 -1.14 -17.85
C ARG A 267 21.99 -1.76 -17.30
N ARG A 268 20.84 -1.08 -17.41
CA ARG A 268 19.56 -1.61 -16.94
C ARG A 268 19.16 -2.90 -17.65
N ARG A 269 19.28 -2.92 -18.99
CA ARG A 269 18.94 -4.09 -19.82
C ARG A 269 19.85 -5.28 -19.52
N VAL A 270 21.15 -5.03 -19.37
CA VAL A 270 22.12 -6.06 -18.99
C VAL A 270 21.90 -6.56 -17.56
N ASP A 271 21.58 -5.67 -16.61
CA ASP A 271 21.27 -6.06 -15.24
C ASP A 271 20.03 -6.97 -15.19
N PHE A 272 18.98 -6.67 -15.97
CA PHE A 272 17.81 -7.52 -16.13
C PHE A 272 18.16 -8.87 -16.78
N LEU A 273 18.89 -8.86 -17.90
CA LEU A 273 19.36 -10.07 -18.58
C LEU A 273 20.10 -11.02 -17.62
N TYR A 274 21.02 -10.46 -16.83
CA TYR A 274 21.85 -11.24 -15.91
C TYR A 274 21.04 -11.77 -14.72
N LYS A 275 20.02 -11.02 -14.27
CA LYS A 275 19.11 -11.48 -13.22
C LYS A 275 18.37 -12.74 -13.70
N VAL A 276 17.72 -12.67 -14.86
CA VAL A 276 16.98 -13.81 -15.45
C VAL A 276 17.89 -15.01 -15.68
N CYS A 277 19.08 -14.81 -16.25
CA CYS A 277 20.01 -15.91 -16.47
C CYS A 277 20.44 -16.58 -15.16
N LYS A 278 20.68 -15.79 -14.09
CA LYS A 278 21.06 -16.32 -12.78
C LYS A 278 19.93 -17.12 -12.13
N GLU A 279 18.71 -16.60 -12.15
CA GLU A 279 17.48 -17.28 -11.67
C GLU A 279 17.18 -18.57 -12.47
N SER A 280 17.75 -18.66 -13.67
CA SER A 280 17.64 -19.83 -14.56
C SER A 280 18.85 -20.78 -14.47
N GLY A 281 19.74 -20.58 -13.49
CA GLY A 281 20.88 -21.46 -13.21
C GLY A 281 22.18 -21.17 -13.98
N LEU A 282 22.24 -20.11 -14.79
CA LEU A 282 23.50 -19.65 -15.41
C LEU A 282 24.25 -18.73 -14.44
N ASP A 283 25.33 -19.23 -13.82
CA ASP A 283 26.22 -18.40 -13.02
C ASP A 283 27.15 -17.59 -13.93
N ILE A 284 26.88 -16.29 -14.05
CA ILE A 284 27.58 -15.37 -14.96
C ILE A 284 28.61 -14.52 -14.22
N ASP A 285 29.82 -14.41 -14.79
CA ASP A 285 30.84 -13.49 -14.28
C ASP A 285 30.37 -12.02 -14.40
N LYS A 286 30.20 -11.36 -13.24
CA LYS A 286 29.77 -9.95 -13.14
C LYS A 286 30.67 -8.98 -13.91
N GLN A 287 31.93 -9.33 -14.20
CA GLN A 287 32.83 -8.51 -15.01
C GLN A 287 32.40 -8.42 -16.49
N ASN A 288 31.53 -9.31 -16.96
CA ASN A 288 31.05 -9.34 -18.34
C ASN A 288 29.96 -8.31 -18.65
N ARG A 289 29.47 -7.58 -17.64
CA ARG A 289 28.55 -6.43 -17.82
C ARG A 289 29.15 -5.25 -18.57
N ASN A 290 30.44 -5.29 -18.87
CA ASN A 290 31.16 -4.21 -19.53
C ASN A 290 30.93 -4.24 -21.05
N PRO A 291 30.52 -3.12 -21.69
CA PRO A 291 30.26 -3.08 -23.12
C PRO A 291 31.53 -3.25 -23.99
N SER A 292 32.72 -2.99 -23.44
CA SER A 292 34.00 -3.20 -24.14
C SER A 292 34.62 -4.59 -23.91
N ARG A 293 33.86 -5.53 -23.32
CA ARG A 293 34.35 -6.85 -22.95
C ARG A 293 34.81 -7.67 -24.17
N LEU A 294 35.77 -8.55 -23.93
CA LEU A 294 36.31 -9.47 -24.92
C LEU A 294 35.49 -10.76 -24.94
N SER A 295 35.13 -11.21 -26.14
CA SER A 295 34.68 -12.58 -26.41
C SER A 295 35.81 -13.38 -27.06
N ARG A 296 35.67 -14.70 -27.15
CA ARG A 296 36.59 -15.53 -27.93
C ARG A 296 36.36 -15.32 -29.42
N MET A 297 37.46 -15.24 -30.15
CA MET A 297 37.44 -15.05 -31.60
C MET A 297 37.21 -16.42 -32.27
N PRO A 298 36.17 -16.58 -33.09
CA PRO A 298 36.01 -17.82 -33.86
C PRO A 298 37.05 -17.87 -34.99
N GLY A 299 37.35 -19.07 -35.50
CA GLY A 299 38.32 -19.28 -36.57
C GLY A 299 39.78 -19.41 -36.10
N VAL A 300 40.04 -19.52 -34.79
CA VAL A 300 41.40 -19.73 -34.25
C VAL A 300 41.49 -20.99 -33.39
N MET A 301 42.71 -21.47 -33.16
CA MET A 301 42.98 -22.61 -32.28
C MET A 301 43.28 -22.16 -30.85
N ARG A 302 42.86 -22.95 -29.86
CA ARG A 302 43.17 -22.77 -28.44
C ARG A 302 43.45 -24.12 -27.77
N ASN A 303 44.68 -24.36 -27.32
CA ASN A 303 45.12 -25.64 -26.75
C ASN A 303 44.69 -26.86 -27.59
N GLY A 304 44.91 -26.79 -28.91
CA GLY A 304 44.53 -27.85 -29.84
C GLY A 304 43.03 -27.98 -30.13
N LYS A 305 42.17 -27.12 -29.57
CA LYS A 305 40.72 -27.06 -29.85
C LYS A 305 40.37 -25.86 -30.72
N LYS A 306 39.41 -26.04 -31.62
CA LYS A 306 38.89 -24.96 -32.47
C LYS A 306 37.97 -24.04 -31.66
N GLN A 307 38.13 -22.73 -31.85
CA GLN A 307 37.11 -21.75 -31.50
C GLN A 307 36.24 -21.53 -32.74
N PHE A 308 34.94 -21.73 -32.62
CA PHE A 308 34.01 -21.69 -33.77
C PHE A 308 32.62 -21.20 -33.35
N ILE A 309 31.88 -20.69 -34.33
CA ILE A 309 30.47 -20.29 -34.17
C ILE A 309 29.61 -21.56 -34.09
N ILE A 310 28.89 -21.70 -32.97
CA ILE A 310 27.92 -22.76 -32.75
C ILE A 310 26.64 -22.46 -33.53
N ASP A 311 26.15 -21.22 -33.43
CA ASP A 311 24.92 -20.77 -34.08
C ASP A 311 24.87 -19.23 -34.17
N LYS A 312 23.93 -18.70 -34.96
CA LYS A 312 23.73 -17.25 -35.09
C LYS A 312 22.26 -16.90 -35.26
N ASN A 313 21.87 -15.72 -34.75
CA ASN A 313 20.49 -15.20 -34.81
C ASN A 313 19.45 -16.20 -34.29
N ILE A 314 19.61 -16.64 -33.04
CA ILE A 314 18.69 -17.55 -32.36
C ILE A 314 17.98 -16.85 -31.20
N GLY A 315 16.86 -17.42 -30.76
CA GLY A 315 15.98 -16.83 -29.75
C GLY A 315 15.10 -15.71 -30.32
N LYS A 316 14.63 -14.80 -29.46
CA LYS A 316 13.79 -13.66 -29.88
C LYS A 316 14.55 -12.68 -30.77
N GLU A 317 13.82 -11.87 -31.55
CA GLU A 317 14.44 -10.97 -32.52
C GLU A 317 15.15 -9.78 -31.85
N SER A 318 14.62 -9.33 -30.71
CA SER A 318 15.09 -8.15 -29.96
C SER A 318 15.02 -8.33 -28.44
N PHE A 319 15.75 -7.47 -27.71
CA PHE A 319 15.68 -7.44 -26.25
C PHE A 319 14.27 -7.15 -25.72
N SER A 320 13.52 -6.25 -26.37
CA SER A 320 12.17 -5.88 -25.94
C SER A 320 11.20 -7.05 -26.04
N GLU A 321 11.20 -7.75 -27.18
CA GLU A 321 10.36 -8.95 -27.38
C GLU A 321 10.73 -10.06 -26.38
N TRP A 322 12.03 -10.24 -26.12
CA TRP A 322 12.51 -11.16 -25.11
C TRP A 322 12.07 -10.79 -23.70
N LYS A 323 12.12 -9.51 -23.34
CA LYS A 323 11.66 -9.03 -22.03
C LYS A 323 10.17 -9.29 -21.84
N ASP A 324 9.35 -8.97 -22.83
CA ASP A 324 7.90 -9.20 -22.79
C ASP A 324 7.59 -10.71 -22.66
N TYR A 325 8.34 -11.56 -23.36
CA TYR A 325 8.24 -13.01 -23.25
C TYR A 325 8.54 -13.52 -21.82
N ILE A 326 9.65 -13.10 -21.22
CA ILE A 326 10.02 -13.49 -19.85
C ILE A 326 8.97 -12.99 -18.83
N GLU A 327 8.52 -11.74 -18.96
CA GLU A 327 7.49 -11.16 -18.08
C GLU A 327 6.12 -11.84 -18.25
N SER A 328 5.84 -12.48 -19.40
CA SER A 328 4.59 -13.23 -19.64
C SER A 328 4.59 -14.65 -19.09
N ILE A 329 5.77 -15.28 -18.94
CA ILE A 329 5.91 -16.64 -18.39
C ILE A 329 5.93 -16.61 -16.87
N ASN A 330 6.56 -15.59 -16.30
CA ASN A 330 6.57 -15.39 -14.87
C ASN A 330 5.43 -14.45 -14.47
N ASP A 331 4.18 -14.89 -14.69
CA ASP A 331 2.99 -14.08 -14.44
C ASP A 331 2.70 -13.85 -12.94
N ASP A 332 3.53 -14.44 -12.05
CA ASP A 332 3.46 -14.35 -10.60
C ASP A 332 2.05 -14.65 -10.06
N LEU A 333 1.23 -15.40 -10.81
CA LEU A 333 -0.10 -15.80 -10.40
C LEU A 333 -0.03 -17.11 -9.60
N PRO A 334 -0.87 -17.27 -8.56
CA PRO A 334 -0.97 -18.54 -7.86
C PRO A 334 -1.52 -19.63 -8.79
N ASP A 335 -1.01 -20.85 -8.61
CA ASP A 335 -1.52 -22.02 -9.34
C ASP A 335 -3.01 -22.27 -9.04
N PRO A 336 -3.79 -22.76 -10.01
CA PRO A 336 -5.18 -23.14 -9.76
C PRO A 336 -5.29 -24.24 -8.69
N GLU A 337 -6.03 -23.95 -7.62
CA GLU A 337 -6.31 -24.93 -6.56
C GLU A 337 -7.43 -25.91 -6.95
N SER A 338 -7.28 -27.18 -6.58
CA SER A 338 -8.31 -28.21 -6.78
C SER A 338 -9.24 -28.29 -5.58
N LEU A 339 -10.51 -27.93 -5.74
CA LEU A 339 -11.53 -28.06 -4.68
C LEU A 339 -11.62 -29.49 -4.13
N SER A 340 -11.34 -30.49 -4.95
CA SER A 340 -11.36 -31.90 -4.52
C SER A 340 -10.21 -32.26 -3.58
N ALA A 341 -9.07 -31.56 -3.66
CA ALA A 341 -7.93 -31.76 -2.77
C ALA A 341 -8.20 -31.18 -1.37
N GLU A 342 -8.94 -30.07 -1.30
CA GLU A 342 -9.19 -29.34 -0.05
C GLU A 342 -10.53 -29.70 0.65
N TRP A 343 -11.39 -30.53 0.02
CA TRP A 343 -12.77 -30.76 0.47
C TRP A 343 -12.88 -31.27 1.91
N ASP A 344 -11.99 -32.18 2.30
CA ASP A 344 -12.00 -32.80 3.64
C ASP A 344 -11.13 -32.02 4.65
N ASN A 345 -10.36 -31.04 4.20
CA ASN A 345 -9.45 -30.24 5.04
C ASN A 345 -9.44 -28.76 4.61
N LEU A 346 -10.61 -28.13 4.68
CA LEU A 346 -10.78 -26.73 4.25
C LEU A 346 -9.88 -25.79 5.08
N PRO A 347 -9.28 -24.76 4.44
CA PRO A 347 -8.47 -23.78 5.14
C PRO A 347 -9.29 -22.98 6.15
N GLU A 348 -8.63 -22.57 7.24
CA GLU A 348 -9.27 -21.72 8.24
C GLU A 348 -9.62 -20.34 7.65
N LEU A 349 -10.82 -19.87 7.98
CA LEU A 349 -11.24 -18.52 7.59
C LEU A 349 -10.41 -17.49 8.36
N ALA A 350 -10.04 -16.40 7.68
CA ALA A 350 -9.37 -15.29 8.32
C ALA A 350 -10.15 -14.79 9.56
N PRO A 351 -9.49 -14.52 10.70
CA PRO A 351 -10.17 -14.15 11.93
C PRO A 351 -10.93 -12.82 11.78
N PRO A 352 -12.07 -12.65 12.47
CA PRO A 352 -12.78 -11.37 12.46
C PRO A 352 -11.91 -10.27 13.08
N LEU A 353 -11.87 -9.10 12.45
CA LEU A 353 -11.39 -7.86 13.04
C LEU A 353 -12.53 -7.15 13.80
N ILE A 354 -13.70 -7.11 13.17
CA ILE A 354 -14.95 -6.60 13.75
C ILE A 354 -15.99 -7.70 13.57
N ASP A 355 -16.49 -8.24 14.68
CA ASP A 355 -17.38 -9.39 14.68
C ASP A 355 -18.63 -9.15 13.85
N GLY A 356 -18.87 -10.02 12.87
CA GLY A 356 -20.03 -9.94 11.98
C GLY A 356 -19.94 -8.86 10.91
N VAL A 357 -18.81 -8.16 10.77
CA VAL A 357 -18.65 -7.04 9.82
C VAL A 357 -17.42 -7.18 8.94
N LEU A 358 -16.23 -7.43 9.49
CA LEU A 358 -14.97 -7.37 8.75
C LEU A 358 -13.95 -8.40 9.27
N ARG A 359 -13.30 -9.14 8.36
CA ARG A 359 -12.17 -10.04 8.67
C ARG A 359 -10.82 -9.32 8.53
N GLN A 360 -9.79 -9.84 9.19
CA GLN A 360 -8.41 -9.42 8.95
C GLN A 360 -8.01 -9.78 7.51
N GLY A 361 -7.19 -8.93 6.87
CA GLY A 361 -6.82 -9.07 5.46
C GLY A 361 -7.87 -8.56 4.45
N HIS A 362 -9.02 -8.06 4.91
CA HIS A 362 -10.10 -7.58 4.03
C HIS A 362 -10.24 -6.04 4.03
N LYS A 363 -10.97 -5.52 3.05
CA LYS A 363 -11.16 -4.08 2.84
C LYS A 363 -12.51 -3.60 3.37
N MET A 364 -12.55 -2.46 4.06
CA MET A 364 -13.79 -1.80 4.47
C MET A 364 -13.85 -0.33 4.06
N LEU A 365 -15.00 0.07 3.52
CA LEU A 365 -15.31 1.46 3.18
C LEU A 365 -16.42 2.01 4.08
N ILE A 366 -16.18 3.18 4.68
CA ILE A 366 -17.21 3.99 5.34
C ILE A 366 -17.60 5.16 4.43
N ALA A 367 -18.82 5.14 3.92
CA ALA A 367 -19.39 6.18 3.08
C ALA A 367 -20.39 7.05 3.85
N GLY A 368 -20.49 8.33 3.51
CA GLY A 368 -21.43 9.23 4.16
C GLY A 368 -21.24 10.68 3.71
N PRO A 369 -22.22 11.58 3.93
CA PRO A 369 -22.11 12.97 3.56
C PRO A 369 -21.03 13.70 4.37
N SER A 370 -20.75 14.95 3.99
CA SER A 370 -19.87 15.80 4.80
C SER A 370 -20.47 16.01 6.20
N LYS A 371 -19.61 16.10 7.22
CA LYS A 371 -19.99 16.26 8.63
C LYS A 371 -20.71 15.08 9.30
N ALA A 372 -20.86 13.94 8.62
CA ALA A 372 -21.41 12.70 9.18
C ALA A 372 -20.56 12.01 10.26
N GLY A 373 -19.62 12.71 10.89
CA GLY A 373 -18.78 12.10 11.92
C GLY A 373 -17.79 11.01 11.44
N LYS A 374 -17.66 10.70 10.14
CA LYS A 374 -16.82 9.58 9.64
C LYS A 374 -15.42 9.48 10.24
N SER A 375 -14.65 10.58 10.29
CA SER A 375 -13.31 10.56 10.91
C SER A 375 -13.37 10.24 12.41
N TYR A 376 -14.42 10.68 13.11
CA TYR A 376 -14.65 10.29 14.50
C TYR A 376 -15.04 8.82 14.61
N ALA A 377 -15.90 8.30 13.73
CA ALA A 377 -16.22 6.87 13.67
C ALA A 377 -14.97 6.01 13.46
N LEU A 378 -14.05 6.44 12.58
CA LEU A 378 -12.77 5.76 12.37
C LEU A 378 -11.86 5.83 13.60
N ILE A 379 -11.80 6.97 14.29
CA ILE A 379 -11.03 7.13 15.53
C ILE A 379 -11.63 6.25 16.65
N GLU A 380 -12.96 6.23 16.80
CA GLU A 380 -13.67 5.34 17.73
C GLU A 380 -13.34 3.87 17.44
N MET A 381 -13.29 3.49 16.17
CA MET A 381 -12.89 2.15 15.75
C MET A 381 -11.43 1.84 16.11
N CYS A 382 -10.48 2.78 15.91
CA CYS A 382 -9.11 2.60 16.38
C CYS A 382 -9.06 2.33 17.89
N VAL A 383 -9.79 3.12 18.67
CA VAL A 383 -9.85 2.98 20.13
C VAL A 383 -10.47 1.64 20.50
N ALA A 384 -11.55 1.24 19.84
CA ALA A 384 -12.22 -0.04 20.08
C ALA A 384 -11.32 -1.25 19.75
N ILE A 385 -10.57 -1.21 18.64
CA ILE A 385 -9.61 -2.26 18.28
C ILE A 385 -8.41 -2.25 19.23
N ALA A 386 -7.90 -1.09 19.64
CA ALA A 386 -6.75 -1.04 20.55
C ALA A 386 -7.09 -1.61 21.95
N GLU A 387 -8.27 -1.28 22.45
CA GLU A 387 -8.73 -1.69 23.78
C GLU A 387 -9.49 -3.03 23.77
N GLY A 388 -9.87 -3.55 22.60
CA GLY A 388 -10.66 -4.79 22.47
C GLY A 388 -12.09 -4.64 22.97
N VAL A 389 -12.71 -3.49 22.75
CA VAL A 389 -14.09 -3.19 23.17
C VAL A 389 -15.03 -3.12 21.95
N LYS A 390 -16.31 -2.82 22.19
CA LYS A 390 -17.30 -2.73 21.12
C LYS A 390 -17.22 -1.42 20.35
N TRP A 391 -17.33 -1.50 19.02
CA TRP A 391 -17.57 -0.39 18.12
C TRP A 391 -18.95 -0.55 17.46
N PHE A 392 -19.84 0.42 17.65
CA PHE A 392 -21.23 0.38 17.19
C PHE A 392 -21.98 -0.90 17.61
N GLY A 393 -21.66 -1.42 18.80
CA GLY A 393 -22.25 -2.65 19.33
C GLY A 393 -21.52 -3.94 18.90
N TRP A 394 -20.69 -3.90 17.85
CA TRP A 394 -19.90 -5.03 17.38
C TRP A 394 -18.59 -5.16 18.16
N GLN A 395 -18.24 -6.37 18.56
CA GLN A 395 -17.00 -6.65 19.28
C GLN A 395 -15.79 -6.52 18.34
N CYS A 396 -14.76 -5.79 18.77
CA CYS A 396 -13.51 -5.68 18.03
C CYS A 396 -12.43 -6.62 18.59
N THR A 397 -11.64 -7.19 17.69
CA THR A 397 -10.43 -7.95 18.04
C THR A 397 -9.33 -7.00 18.48
N LYS A 398 -8.69 -7.31 19.61
CA LYS A 398 -7.63 -6.49 20.17
C LYS A 398 -6.34 -6.58 19.33
N GLY A 399 -5.74 -5.44 18.96
CA GLY A 399 -4.42 -5.45 18.33
C GLY A 399 -3.88 -4.08 17.93
N LYS A 400 -2.81 -4.07 17.14
CA LYS A 400 -2.12 -2.84 16.72
C LYS A 400 -2.75 -2.25 15.45
N ILE A 401 -2.88 -0.93 15.41
CA ILE A 401 -3.53 -0.20 14.33
C ILE A 401 -2.65 0.94 13.85
N LEU A 402 -2.60 1.16 12.54
CA LEU A 402 -2.00 2.33 11.93
C LEU A 402 -3.07 3.28 11.41
N TYR A 403 -3.14 4.50 11.93
CA TYR A 403 -4.00 5.56 11.41
C TYR A 403 -3.21 6.52 10.52
N VAL A 404 -3.50 6.54 9.23
CA VAL A 404 -2.89 7.43 8.24
C VAL A 404 -3.75 8.69 8.10
N ASN A 405 -3.31 9.77 8.76
CA ASN A 405 -3.99 11.06 8.75
C ASN A 405 -3.50 11.91 7.56
N LEU A 406 -4.36 12.13 6.56
CA LEU A 406 -4.03 12.88 5.33
C LEU A 406 -4.59 14.31 5.31
N GLU A 407 -5.59 14.61 6.14
CA GLU A 407 -6.34 15.87 6.07
C GLU A 407 -6.17 16.77 7.29
N LEU A 408 -6.15 16.20 8.49
CA LEU A 408 -6.19 16.97 9.73
C LEU A 408 -4.80 17.47 10.12
N ASP A 409 -4.77 18.65 10.75
CA ASP A 409 -3.55 19.07 11.47
C ASP A 409 -3.17 18.03 12.54
N ARG A 410 -1.86 17.84 12.75
CA ARG A 410 -1.34 16.85 13.70
C ARG A 410 -1.89 17.07 15.11
N ALA A 411 -1.87 18.29 15.62
CA ALA A 411 -2.34 18.57 16.98
C ALA A 411 -3.84 18.30 17.08
N SER A 412 -4.62 18.73 16.08
CA SER A 412 -6.05 18.47 16.04
C SER A 412 -6.37 16.96 16.04
N CYS A 413 -5.64 16.16 15.26
CA CYS A 413 -5.81 14.71 15.24
C CYS A 413 -5.56 14.08 16.62
N LEU A 414 -4.46 14.43 17.29
CA LEU A 414 -4.13 13.91 18.62
C LEU A 414 -5.17 14.30 19.68
N HIS A 415 -5.68 15.54 19.64
CA HIS A 415 -6.74 15.98 20.52
C HIS A 415 -8.03 15.18 20.30
N ARG A 416 -8.41 14.89 19.04
CA ARG A 416 -9.60 14.06 18.76
C ARG A 416 -9.51 12.66 19.37
N PHE A 417 -8.36 11.99 19.27
CA PHE A 417 -8.18 10.70 19.94
C PHE A 417 -8.42 10.80 21.45
N LYS A 418 -7.85 11.82 22.10
CA LYS A 418 -8.05 12.06 23.53
C LYS A 418 -9.51 12.36 23.88
N ASP A 419 -10.17 13.19 23.07
CA ASP A 419 -11.57 13.56 23.26
C ASP A 419 -12.48 12.32 23.13
N VAL A 420 -12.19 11.43 22.17
CA VAL A 420 -12.90 10.15 21.98
C VAL A 420 -12.71 9.22 23.18
N TYR A 421 -11.48 8.97 23.64
CA TYR A 421 -11.24 8.17 24.86
C TYR A 421 -12.04 8.69 26.05
N THR A 422 -12.02 10.02 26.25
CA THR A 422 -12.73 10.68 27.34
C THR A 422 -14.24 10.50 27.22
N ALA A 423 -14.79 10.63 26.01
CA ALA A 423 -16.22 10.53 25.75
C ALA A 423 -16.76 9.09 25.74
N MET A 424 -15.91 8.11 25.43
CA MET A 424 -16.19 6.68 25.56
C MET A 424 -16.05 6.18 27.00
N HIS A 425 -15.51 7.00 27.91
CA HIS A 425 -15.23 6.65 29.30
C HIS A 425 -14.30 5.43 29.44
N LEU A 426 -13.27 5.37 28.59
CA LEU A 426 -12.26 4.31 28.58
C LEU A 426 -10.95 4.82 29.16
N GLU A 427 -10.33 4.01 30.01
CA GLU A 427 -8.94 4.21 30.41
C GLU A 427 -8.01 3.73 29.28
N PRO A 428 -6.97 4.50 28.91
CA PRO A 428 -6.12 4.22 27.75
C PRO A 428 -5.06 3.14 28.07
N GLU A 429 -5.49 1.94 28.45
CA GLU A 429 -4.61 0.83 28.85
C GLU A 429 -3.73 0.33 27.70
N ASN A 430 -4.18 0.46 26.45
CA ASN A 430 -3.51 -0.07 25.26
C ASN A 430 -3.23 1.01 24.22
N LEU A 431 -3.07 2.26 24.65
CA LEU A 431 -2.79 3.40 23.78
C LEU A 431 -1.56 3.21 22.87
N SER A 432 -0.55 2.47 23.34
CA SER A 432 0.66 2.13 22.55
C SER A 432 0.38 1.26 21.32
N SER A 433 -0.82 0.69 21.21
CA SER A 433 -1.25 -0.08 20.04
C SER A 433 -1.74 0.80 18.89
N ILE A 434 -1.89 2.11 19.10
CA ILE A 434 -2.32 3.07 18.07
C ILE A 434 -1.11 3.87 17.59
N ASP A 435 -0.69 3.64 16.35
CA ASP A 435 0.30 4.46 15.66
C ASP A 435 -0.39 5.43 14.70
N ILE A 436 -0.01 6.72 14.73
CA ILE A 436 -0.57 7.75 13.85
C ILE A 436 0.49 8.27 12.88
N TRP A 437 0.25 8.11 11.59
CA TRP A 437 1.11 8.64 10.53
C TRP A 437 0.49 9.90 9.91
N ASN A 438 1.03 11.05 10.30
CA ASN A 438 0.55 12.36 9.83
C ASN A 438 1.19 12.73 8.49
N LEU A 439 0.38 12.76 7.43
CA LEU A 439 0.79 13.01 6.05
C LEU A 439 0.15 14.25 5.43
N ARG A 440 -0.58 15.06 6.21
CA ARG A 440 -1.08 16.36 5.74
C ARG A 440 0.07 17.20 5.16
N GLY A 441 -0.12 17.69 3.93
CA GLY A 441 0.90 18.45 3.19
C GLY A 441 1.99 17.61 2.51
N HIS A 442 1.99 16.29 2.70
CA HIS A 442 2.94 15.34 2.14
C HIS A 442 2.23 14.16 1.45
N SER A 443 0.95 14.34 1.08
CA SER A 443 0.14 13.32 0.42
C SER A 443 0.74 12.97 -0.94
N VAL A 444 0.91 11.66 -1.18
CA VAL A 444 1.30 11.12 -2.47
C VAL A 444 0.20 10.21 -3.00
N PRO A 445 0.12 10.01 -4.31
CA PRO A 445 -0.72 8.98 -4.94
C PRO A 445 -0.62 7.60 -4.26
N MET A 446 -1.72 6.84 -4.27
CA MET A 446 -1.78 5.54 -3.57
C MET A 446 -0.78 4.50 -4.11
N ASP A 447 -0.53 4.47 -5.42
CA ASP A 447 0.51 3.64 -6.07
C ASP A 447 1.91 3.90 -5.50
N LYS A 448 2.21 5.14 -5.10
CA LYS A 448 3.47 5.53 -4.46
C LYS A 448 3.44 5.41 -2.94
N LEU A 449 2.24 5.45 -2.34
CA LEU A 449 2.06 5.32 -0.91
C LEU A 449 2.11 3.86 -0.47
N ALA A 450 1.46 2.94 -1.19
CA ALA A 450 1.32 1.54 -0.82
C ALA A 450 2.68 0.86 -0.56
N PRO A 451 3.71 0.95 -1.41
CA PRO A 451 5.01 0.34 -1.13
C PRO A 451 5.69 0.91 0.12
N LYS A 452 5.55 2.24 0.36
CA LYS A 452 6.11 2.89 1.55
C LYS A 452 5.37 2.51 2.82
N LEU A 453 4.06 2.29 2.70
CA LEU A 453 3.21 1.86 3.79
C LEU A 453 3.55 0.42 4.18
N ILE A 454 3.57 -0.50 3.20
CA ILE A 454 3.94 -1.91 3.40
C ILE A 454 5.30 -2.01 4.09
N ARG A 455 6.33 -1.33 3.56
CA ARG A 455 7.67 -1.33 4.16
C ARG A 455 7.71 -0.85 5.62
N ARG A 456 6.90 0.16 5.98
CA ARG A 456 6.85 0.69 7.35
C ARG A 456 5.99 -0.16 8.29
N ALA A 457 5.02 -0.87 7.74
CA ALA A 457 4.05 -1.67 8.48
C ALA A 457 4.49 -3.13 8.71
N SER A 458 5.29 -3.69 7.81
CA SER A 458 5.67 -5.12 7.82
C SER A 458 6.32 -5.60 9.11
N LYS A 459 7.03 -4.73 9.83
CA LYS A 459 7.70 -5.07 11.10
C LYS A 459 6.89 -4.74 12.35
N LYS A 460 5.67 -4.24 12.21
CA LYS A 460 4.87 -3.73 13.32
C LYS A 460 3.64 -4.58 13.65
N ASN A 461 3.33 -5.58 12.84
CA ASN A 461 2.20 -6.51 13.03
C ASN A 461 0.89 -5.76 13.28
N TYR A 462 0.58 -4.78 12.42
CA TYR A 462 -0.72 -4.12 12.48
C TYR A 462 -1.80 -5.10 12.00
N ILE A 463 -2.91 -5.17 12.73
CA ILE A 463 -4.10 -5.94 12.30
C ILE A 463 -5.05 -5.09 11.47
N ALA A 464 -4.88 -3.76 11.50
CA ALA A 464 -5.66 -2.82 10.72
C ALA A 464 -4.83 -1.58 10.31
N VAL A 465 -5.08 -1.09 9.10
CA VAL A 465 -4.56 0.17 8.56
C VAL A 465 -5.75 1.03 8.14
N ILE A 466 -5.84 2.24 8.69
CA ILE A 466 -6.91 3.19 8.43
C ILE A 466 -6.38 4.35 7.59
N ILE A 467 -7.05 4.68 6.49
CA ILE A 467 -6.69 5.78 5.60
C ILE A 467 -7.79 6.83 5.60
N ASP A 468 -7.50 8.00 6.16
CA ASP A 468 -8.48 9.07 6.35
C ASP A 468 -7.99 10.44 5.83
N PRO A 469 -8.64 11.02 4.81
CA PRO A 469 -9.63 10.45 3.87
C PRO A 469 -8.96 9.98 2.56
N ILE A 470 -9.64 9.10 1.80
CA ILE A 470 -9.05 8.54 0.56
C ILE A 470 -8.86 9.55 -0.55
N TYR A 471 -9.68 10.61 -0.62
CA TYR A 471 -9.63 11.55 -1.75
C TYR A 471 -8.29 12.29 -1.85
N LYS A 472 -7.48 12.30 -0.80
CA LYS A 472 -6.12 12.86 -0.79
C LYS A 472 -5.07 11.99 -1.48
N VAL A 473 -5.38 10.71 -1.70
CA VAL A 473 -4.48 9.73 -2.34
C VAL A 473 -5.03 9.21 -3.66
N ILE A 474 -6.29 9.51 -4.00
CA ILE A 474 -6.86 9.23 -5.32
C ILE A 474 -6.05 10.00 -6.38
N THR A 475 -5.58 9.26 -7.37
CA THR A 475 -5.03 9.82 -8.62
C THR A 475 -5.90 9.44 -9.78
N GLY A 476 -6.28 10.44 -10.58
CA GLY A 476 -7.07 10.22 -11.77
C GLY A 476 -8.48 10.81 -11.71
N ASP A 477 -9.28 10.48 -12.71
CA ASP A 477 -10.70 10.80 -12.79
C ASP A 477 -11.48 9.77 -11.97
N GLU A 478 -12.12 10.21 -10.88
CA GLU A 478 -12.97 9.39 -10.00
C GLU A 478 -14.11 8.67 -10.77
N ASN A 479 -14.46 9.19 -11.94
CA ASN A 479 -15.50 8.62 -12.81
C ASN A 479 -14.97 7.55 -13.77
N SER A 480 -13.65 7.40 -13.91
CA SER A 480 -13.04 6.36 -14.76
C SER A 480 -12.99 5.03 -14.00
N ALA A 481 -13.77 4.06 -14.45
CA ALA A 481 -13.81 2.72 -13.87
C ALA A 481 -12.43 2.04 -13.86
N ASP A 482 -11.65 2.24 -14.93
CA ASP A 482 -10.30 1.68 -15.10
C ASP A 482 -9.30 2.25 -14.09
N GLN A 483 -9.26 3.58 -13.95
CA GLN A 483 -8.37 4.23 -12.99
C GLN A 483 -8.77 3.90 -11.54
N MET A 484 -10.07 3.72 -11.29
CA MET A 484 -10.52 3.31 -9.97
C MET A 484 -10.23 1.86 -9.64
N ALA A 485 -10.27 0.96 -10.62
CA ALA A 485 -9.83 -0.43 -10.42
C ALA A 485 -8.33 -0.47 -10.06
N HIS A 486 -7.47 0.22 -10.82
CA HIS A 486 -6.04 0.31 -10.53
C HIS A 486 -5.74 0.88 -9.14
N PHE A 487 -6.50 1.89 -8.72
CA PHE A 487 -6.40 2.45 -7.37
C PHE A 487 -6.80 1.46 -6.29
N CYS A 488 -7.92 0.76 -6.47
CA CYS A 488 -8.43 -0.21 -5.51
C CYS A 488 -7.48 -1.42 -5.33
N ASN A 489 -6.87 -1.88 -6.43
CA ASN A 489 -5.87 -2.95 -6.40
C ASN A 489 -4.66 -2.63 -5.50
N GLN A 490 -4.37 -1.35 -5.24
CA GLN A 490 -3.31 -0.98 -4.28
C GLN A 490 -3.68 -1.33 -2.84
N PHE A 491 -4.97 -1.31 -2.48
CA PHE A 491 -5.42 -1.76 -1.17
C PHE A 491 -5.34 -3.28 -1.04
N ASP A 492 -5.66 -4.02 -2.11
CA ASP A 492 -5.48 -5.48 -2.14
C ASP A 492 -4.02 -5.84 -1.90
N LYS A 493 -3.09 -5.15 -2.56
CA LYS A 493 -1.66 -5.34 -2.32
C LYS A 493 -1.28 -5.10 -0.85
N VAL A 494 -1.82 -4.07 -0.21
CA VAL A 494 -1.56 -3.81 1.22
C VAL A 494 -2.14 -4.90 2.11
N CYS A 495 -3.36 -5.38 1.82
CA CYS A 495 -4.00 -6.47 2.52
C CYS A 495 -3.20 -7.77 2.42
N THR A 496 -2.83 -8.19 1.21
CA THR A 496 -2.10 -9.44 0.94
C THR A 496 -0.71 -9.43 1.56
N GLU A 497 0.03 -8.32 1.45
CA GLU A 497 1.43 -8.23 1.93
C GLU A 497 1.55 -8.08 3.45
N LEU A 498 0.53 -7.55 4.12
CA LEU A 498 0.55 -7.31 5.56
C LEU A 498 -0.35 -8.25 6.37
N GLY A 499 -1.27 -8.96 5.72
CA GLY A 499 -2.32 -9.74 6.39
C GLY A 499 -3.28 -8.89 7.23
N CYS A 500 -3.29 -7.57 7.07
CA CYS A 500 -4.05 -6.64 7.88
C CYS A 500 -5.29 -6.14 7.13
N ALA A 501 -6.34 -5.75 7.86
CA ALA A 501 -7.49 -5.11 7.22
C ALA A 501 -7.14 -3.68 6.78
N VAL A 502 -7.65 -3.26 5.62
CA VAL A 502 -7.50 -1.88 5.13
C VAL A 502 -8.84 -1.18 5.18
N ILE A 503 -8.93 -0.11 5.95
CA ILE A 503 -10.19 0.60 6.23
C ILE A 503 -10.07 2.04 5.81
N TYR A 504 -11.10 2.58 5.16
CA TYR A 504 -11.02 3.92 4.64
C TYR A 504 -12.39 4.59 4.51
N CYS A 505 -12.41 5.92 4.38
CA CYS A 505 -13.66 6.66 4.24
C CYS A 505 -13.77 7.46 2.94
N HIS A 506 -14.99 7.58 2.43
CA HIS A 506 -15.33 8.35 1.24
C HIS A 506 -16.57 9.23 1.44
N HIS A 507 -16.67 10.31 0.67
CA HIS A 507 -17.84 11.18 0.68
C HIS A 507 -18.88 10.70 -0.33
N HIS A 508 -20.17 10.94 -0.06
CA HIS A 508 -21.20 10.75 -1.08
C HIS A 508 -20.94 11.64 -2.30
N SER A 509 -21.27 11.13 -3.50
CA SER A 509 -21.18 11.90 -4.74
C SER A 509 -22.20 13.05 -4.76
N LYS A 510 -21.80 14.21 -5.30
CA LYS A 510 -22.64 15.43 -5.33
C LYS A 510 -23.94 15.18 -6.12
N GLY A 511 -25.11 15.34 -5.49
CA GLY A 511 -26.43 15.19 -6.11
C GLY A 511 -27.52 14.78 -5.12
N ALA A 512 -28.80 14.74 -5.54
CA ALA A 512 -29.89 14.19 -4.71
C ALA A 512 -29.78 12.65 -4.72
N GLN A 513 -29.39 12.06 -3.58
CA GLN A 513 -29.08 10.63 -3.47
C GLN A 513 -30.09 9.82 -2.62
N GLY A 514 -31.07 10.43 -1.95
CA GLY A 514 -31.90 9.72 -0.97
C GLY A 514 -32.83 8.65 -1.54
N GLY A 515 -33.12 8.68 -2.85
CA GLY A 515 -33.85 7.62 -3.56
C GLY A 515 -33.00 6.46 -4.10
N LYS A 516 -31.67 6.51 -3.96
CA LYS A 516 -30.76 5.48 -4.48
C LYS A 516 -30.38 4.45 -3.42
N ARG A 517 -30.08 3.22 -3.84
CA ARG A 517 -29.56 2.16 -2.96
C ARG A 517 -28.23 2.62 -2.36
N SER A 518 -27.97 2.23 -1.12
CA SER A 518 -26.76 2.57 -0.36
C SER A 518 -25.44 2.46 -1.18
N MET A 519 -25.27 1.38 -1.94
CA MET A 519 -24.12 1.19 -2.84
C MET A 519 -24.00 2.28 -3.92
N ASP A 520 -25.11 2.77 -4.48
CA ASP A 520 -25.11 3.78 -5.55
C ASP A 520 -24.87 5.21 -5.04
N ARG A 521 -24.87 5.41 -3.70
CA ARG A 521 -24.64 6.72 -3.05
C ARG A 521 -23.16 6.99 -2.78
N ALA A 522 -22.34 5.93 -2.69
CA ALA A 522 -20.97 6.00 -2.20
C ALA A 522 -19.94 6.58 -3.20
N SER A 523 -20.23 6.66 -4.51
CA SER A 523 -19.24 7.15 -5.51
C SER A 523 -19.84 7.56 -6.87
N GLY A 524 -19.03 8.23 -7.70
CA GLY A 524 -19.35 8.55 -9.11
C GLY A 524 -19.18 7.39 -10.09
N SER A 525 -18.27 6.45 -9.82
CA SER A 525 -18.12 5.19 -10.57
C SER A 525 -18.54 3.98 -9.71
N GLY A 526 -19.30 3.04 -10.28
CA GLY A 526 -19.81 1.87 -9.55
C GLY A 526 -18.75 0.83 -9.13
N VAL A 527 -17.46 1.06 -9.43
CA VAL A 527 -16.35 0.17 -9.03
C VAL A 527 -16.07 0.32 -7.54
N PHE A 528 -16.01 1.56 -7.05
CA PHE A 528 -15.68 1.89 -5.66
C PHE A 528 -16.62 1.30 -4.61
N ALA A 529 -17.92 1.21 -4.92
CA ALA A 529 -18.90 0.66 -4.00
C ALA A 529 -18.92 -0.88 -3.98
N ARG A 530 -18.29 -1.53 -4.97
CA ARG A 530 -18.28 -2.99 -5.14
C ARG A 530 -16.94 -3.63 -4.79
N ASP A 531 -15.87 -2.84 -4.83
CA ASP A 531 -14.52 -3.26 -4.46
C ASP A 531 -14.36 -3.76 -3.00
N PRO A 532 -14.83 -3.02 -1.97
CA PRO A 532 -14.60 -3.43 -0.58
C PRO A 532 -15.41 -4.68 -0.21
N ASP A 533 -14.89 -5.46 0.74
CA ASP A 533 -15.57 -6.62 1.30
C ASP A 533 -16.68 -6.23 2.27
N ALA A 534 -16.55 -5.06 2.90
CA ALA A 534 -17.56 -4.43 3.74
C ALA A 534 -17.76 -2.95 3.37
N LEU A 535 -18.99 -2.55 3.11
CA LEU A 535 -19.39 -1.15 2.91
C LEU A 535 -20.37 -0.75 4.02
N LEU A 536 -20.03 0.27 4.79
CA LEU A 536 -20.92 0.90 5.78
C LEU A 536 -21.32 2.29 5.28
N ASP A 537 -22.62 2.56 5.19
CA ASP A 537 -23.16 3.80 4.67
C ASP A 537 -23.92 4.57 5.75
N LEU A 538 -23.50 5.82 6.00
CA LEU A 538 -24.10 6.71 6.96
C LEU A 538 -25.08 7.65 6.25
N SER A 539 -26.35 7.54 6.62
CA SER A 539 -27.44 8.38 6.12
C SER A 539 -27.98 9.26 7.24
N GLU A 540 -28.06 10.57 7.01
CA GLU A 540 -28.59 11.53 8.00
C GLU A 540 -30.09 11.32 8.18
N LEU A 541 -30.57 11.38 9.42
CA LEU A 541 -31.98 11.25 9.77
C LEU A 541 -32.56 12.63 10.09
N ASP A 542 -33.75 12.92 9.56
CA ASP A 542 -34.49 14.14 9.89
C ASP A 542 -35.12 13.99 11.29
N ILE A 543 -34.75 14.89 12.20
CA ILE A 543 -35.21 14.87 13.60
C ILE A 543 -36.25 15.99 13.76
N SER A 544 -37.46 15.62 14.14
CA SER A 544 -38.52 16.59 14.42
C SER A 544 -38.22 17.43 15.67
N ASP A 545 -38.72 18.66 15.70
CA ASP A 545 -38.64 19.52 16.91
C ASP A 545 -39.29 18.87 18.14
N SER A 546 -40.33 18.05 17.93
CA SER A 546 -40.97 17.29 19.01
C SER A 546 -40.02 16.23 19.60
N LEU A 547 -39.23 15.56 18.76
CA LEU A 547 -38.26 14.57 19.20
C LEU A 547 -37.08 15.25 19.92
N TYR A 548 -36.57 16.39 19.41
CA TYR A 548 -35.60 17.19 20.14
C TYR A 548 -36.13 17.62 21.51
N LYS A 549 -37.38 18.06 21.58
CA LYS A 549 -38.01 18.48 22.84
C LYS A 549 -38.12 17.33 23.83
N GLN A 550 -38.53 16.14 23.36
CA GLN A 550 -38.57 14.93 24.17
C GLN A 550 -37.18 14.58 24.74
N GLN A 551 -36.13 14.64 23.90
CA GLN A 551 -34.75 14.35 24.31
C GLN A 551 -34.19 15.40 25.30
N GLU A 552 -34.56 16.68 25.14
CA GLU A 552 -34.25 17.72 26.12
C GLU A 552 -34.93 17.45 27.46
N ASP A 553 -36.20 17.10 27.44
CA ASP A 553 -37.02 16.86 28.62
C ASP A 553 -36.51 15.66 29.42
N GLU A 554 -36.16 14.56 28.74
CA GLU A 554 -35.51 13.40 29.34
C GLU A 554 -34.15 13.76 29.96
N THR A 555 -33.36 14.58 29.25
CA THR A 555 -32.05 15.05 29.74
C THR A 555 -32.18 15.93 30.98
N VAL A 556 -33.18 16.82 31.03
CA VAL A 556 -33.48 17.65 32.20
C VAL A 556 -33.78 16.76 33.40
N CYS A 557 -34.68 15.80 33.24
CA CYS A 557 -35.07 14.89 34.32
C CYS A 557 -33.87 14.12 34.87
N ARG A 558 -33.06 13.54 33.97
CA ARG A 558 -31.85 12.79 34.33
C ARG A 558 -30.82 13.65 35.06
N ILE A 559 -30.62 14.90 34.67
CA ILE A 559 -29.68 15.80 35.35
C ILE A 559 -30.20 16.15 36.75
N CYS A 560 -31.48 16.52 36.86
CA CYS A 560 -32.12 16.78 38.14
C CYS A 560 -32.00 15.58 39.09
N GLU A 561 -32.27 14.37 38.60
CA GLU A 561 -32.14 13.13 39.37
C GLU A 561 -30.69 12.90 39.84
N ASN A 562 -29.71 13.01 38.94
CA ASN A 562 -28.30 12.84 39.29
C ASN A 562 -27.83 13.85 40.34
N TRP A 563 -28.26 15.11 40.22
CA TRP A 563 -27.95 16.14 41.21
C TRP A 563 -28.60 15.84 42.56
N MET A 564 -29.84 15.34 42.59
CA MET A 564 -30.49 14.89 43.83
C MET A 564 -29.75 13.72 44.47
N ARG A 565 -29.39 12.68 43.69
CA ARG A 565 -28.67 11.49 44.18
C ARG A 565 -27.29 11.80 44.75
N ARG A 566 -26.65 12.90 44.33
CA ARG A 566 -25.36 13.35 44.90
C ARG A 566 -25.48 13.83 46.35
N PHE A 567 -26.63 14.40 46.73
CA PHE A 567 -26.81 15.00 48.06
C PHE A 567 -27.78 14.22 48.96
N TYR A 568 -28.63 13.37 48.38
CA TYR A 568 -29.64 12.60 49.09
C TYR A 568 -29.52 11.11 48.76
N ARG A 569 -29.36 10.26 49.80
CA ARG A 569 -29.19 8.81 49.65
C ARG A 569 -30.49 8.06 49.31
N ASN A 570 -31.64 8.57 49.76
CA ASN A 570 -32.97 8.01 49.47
C ASN A 570 -33.77 9.02 48.62
N THR A 571 -33.44 9.13 47.34
CA THR A 571 -34.21 9.97 46.40
C THR A 571 -35.63 9.44 46.16
N ASP A 572 -35.86 8.14 46.35
CA ASP A 572 -37.14 7.49 46.08
C ASP A 572 -38.25 7.93 47.06
N ASP A 573 -37.88 8.47 48.23
CA ASP A 573 -38.81 9.07 49.20
C ASP A 573 -39.21 10.52 48.82
N LEU A 574 -38.50 11.14 47.87
CA LEU A 574 -38.63 12.57 47.52
C LEU A 574 -39.30 12.80 46.16
N CYS A 575 -39.29 11.81 45.25
CA CYS A 575 -39.89 11.90 43.93
C CYS A 575 -40.54 10.57 43.53
N SER A 576 -41.77 10.61 43.02
CA SER A 576 -42.43 9.43 42.45
C SER A 576 -41.88 9.08 41.07
N GLN A 577 -42.20 7.88 40.56
CA GLN A 577 -41.79 7.47 39.21
C GLN A 577 -42.35 8.40 38.11
N ASP A 578 -43.57 8.93 38.30
CA ASP A 578 -44.18 9.88 37.37
C ASP A 578 -43.49 11.25 37.40
N ASP A 579 -42.93 11.63 38.56
CA ASP A 579 -42.20 12.88 38.69
C ASP A 579 -40.85 12.79 37.97
N LEU A 580 -40.18 11.64 38.03
CA LEU A 580 -38.88 11.39 37.38
C LEU A 580 -38.91 11.52 35.85
N VAL A 581 -40.08 11.46 35.22
CA VAL A 581 -40.24 11.64 33.77
C VAL A 581 -40.89 12.97 33.40
N THR A 582 -41.16 13.84 34.38
CA THR A 582 -41.82 15.14 34.18
C THR A 582 -40.85 16.30 34.50
N PRO A 583 -40.32 17.01 33.49
CA PRO A 583 -39.28 18.02 33.68
C PRO A 583 -39.67 19.16 34.64
N SER A 584 -40.90 19.66 34.53
CA SER A 584 -41.41 20.75 35.37
C SER A 584 -41.43 20.36 36.85
N LYS A 585 -41.87 19.14 37.16
CA LYS A 585 -41.89 18.62 38.53
C LYS A 585 -40.49 18.36 39.06
N MET A 586 -39.58 17.80 38.26
CA MET A 586 -38.18 17.61 38.67
C MET A 586 -37.48 18.93 39.00
N LEU A 587 -37.75 19.98 38.23
CA LEU A 587 -37.24 21.32 38.50
C LEU A 587 -37.82 21.91 39.81
N GLU A 588 -39.10 21.69 40.08
CA GLU A 588 -39.73 22.13 41.34
C GLU A 588 -39.13 21.40 42.56
N ILE A 589 -38.98 20.08 42.47
CA ILE A 589 -38.41 19.24 43.53
C ILE A 589 -36.96 19.66 43.81
N THR A 590 -36.14 19.77 42.77
CA THR A 590 -34.74 20.20 42.92
C THR A 590 -34.61 21.62 43.45
N HIS A 591 -35.48 22.56 43.03
CA HIS A 591 -35.49 23.91 43.58
C HIS A 591 -35.84 23.93 45.08
N LYS A 592 -36.74 23.04 45.53
CA LYS A 592 -37.13 22.91 46.93
C LYS A 592 -36.04 22.31 47.82
N TYR A 593 -35.33 21.30 47.32
CA TYR A 593 -34.41 20.49 48.14
C TYR A 593 -32.92 20.77 47.92
N LEU A 594 -32.50 21.35 46.79
CA LEU A 594 -31.10 21.72 46.59
C LEU A 594 -30.81 23.09 47.21
N HIS A 595 -29.61 23.24 47.77
CA HIS A 595 -29.11 24.55 48.17
C HIS A 595 -29.06 25.51 46.96
N PRO A 596 -29.35 26.82 47.10
CA PRO A 596 -29.43 27.76 45.97
C PRO A 596 -28.21 27.76 45.04
N ASN A 597 -27.00 27.65 45.58
CA ASN A 597 -25.78 27.55 44.78
C ASN A 597 -25.70 26.25 43.97
N SER A 598 -26.11 25.11 44.56
CA SER A 598 -26.15 23.82 43.87
C SER A 598 -27.22 23.83 42.78
N TYR A 599 -28.39 24.41 43.05
CA TYR A 599 -29.44 24.60 42.06
C TYR A 599 -28.96 25.47 40.87
N LYS A 600 -28.25 26.57 41.14
CA LYS A 600 -27.67 27.41 40.08
C LYS A 600 -26.67 26.65 39.20
N LEU A 601 -25.81 25.82 39.80
CA LEU A 601 -24.87 24.98 39.05
C LEU A 601 -25.59 23.90 38.24
N MET A 602 -26.60 23.25 38.82
CA MET A 602 -27.45 22.29 38.11
C MET A 602 -28.17 22.93 36.91
N MET A 603 -28.70 24.15 37.06
CA MET A 603 -29.32 24.87 35.95
C MET A 603 -28.31 25.16 34.82
N ALA A 604 -27.07 25.51 35.16
CA ALA A 604 -26.01 25.68 34.16
C ALA A 604 -25.67 24.35 33.45
N ASP A 605 -25.68 23.23 34.17
CA ASP A 605 -25.52 21.89 33.58
C ASP A 605 -26.68 21.56 32.64
N ILE A 606 -27.92 21.89 33.02
CA ILE A 606 -29.11 21.70 32.18
C ILE A 606 -29.02 22.52 30.90
N ASP A 607 -28.68 23.81 30.98
CA ASP A 607 -28.56 24.68 29.81
C ASP A 607 -27.48 24.17 28.84
N LYS A 608 -26.33 23.74 29.39
CA LYS A 608 -25.25 23.12 28.61
C LYS A 608 -25.72 21.83 27.94
N ALA A 609 -26.47 20.99 28.64
CA ALA A 609 -26.94 19.71 28.11
C ALA A 609 -28.04 19.89 27.05
N LYS A 610 -28.95 20.85 27.21
CA LYS A 610 -29.93 21.19 26.17
C LYS A 610 -29.26 21.66 24.89
N LEU A 611 -28.25 22.52 25.01
CA LEU A 611 -27.46 22.96 23.86
C LEU A 611 -26.74 21.78 23.19
N ALA A 612 -26.23 20.82 23.97
CA ALA A 612 -25.64 19.61 23.43
C ALA A 612 -26.67 18.78 22.65
N VAL A 613 -27.86 18.51 23.23
CA VAL A 613 -28.95 17.77 22.57
C VAL A 613 -29.34 18.42 21.24
N ARG A 614 -29.47 19.75 21.20
CA ARG A 614 -29.81 20.49 19.97
C ARG A 614 -28.73 20.48 18.89
N ASN A 615 -27.48 20.20 19.26
CA ASN A 615 -26.37 20.10 18.32
C ASN A 615 -26.10 18.65 17.87
N ARG A 616 -26.83 17.66 18.40
CA ARG A 616 -26.72 16.27 17.94
C ARG A 616 -27.32 16.14 16.56
N THR A 617 -26.75 15.22 15.80
CA THR A 617 -27.31 14.75 14.53
C THR A 617 -27.61 13.26 14.66
N ALA A 618 -28.60 12.76 13.95
CA ALA A 618 -28.97 11.35 13.94
C ALA A 618 -28.59 10.71 12.61
N TRP A 619 -28.14 9.48 12.67
CA TRP A 619 -27.57 8.76 11.54
C TRP A 619 -28.08 7.33 11.53
N ARG A 620 -28.40 6.83 10.35
CA ARG A 620 -28.67 5.41 10.09
C ARG A 620 -27.48 4.80 9.37
N ILE A 621 -26.99 3.69 9.90
CA ILE A 621 -25.89 2.90 9.33
C ILE A 621 -26.48 1.66 8.68
N GLU A 622 -26.24 1.52 7.38
CA GLU A 622 -26.58 0.32 6.61
C GLU A 622 -25.31 -0.31 6.07
N GLY A 623 -25.31 -1.65 5.94
CA GLY A 623 -24.16 -2.41 5.49
C GLY A 623 -24.42 -3.26 4.25
N THR A 624 -23.43 -3.33 3.37
CA THR A 624 -23.31 -4.39 2.36
C THR A 624 -22.04 -5.18 2.66
N LEU A 625 -22.18 -6.47 2.96
CA LEU A 625 -21.10 -7.34 3.42
C LEU A 625 -20.97 -8.54 2.49
N ARG A 626 -19.74 -8.93 2.15
CA ARG A 626 -19.43 -10.10 1.32
C ARG A 626 -19.28 -11.38 2.15
N GLU A 627 -18.63 -11.26 3.30
CA GLU A 627 -18.19 -12.38 4.15
C GLU A 627 -19.15 -12.73 5.29
N PHE A 628 -20.07 -11.83 5.62
CA PHE A 628 -20.96 -11.96 6.77
C PHE A 628 -22.42 -11.74 6.36
N PRO A 629 -23.39 -12.33 7.10
CA PRO A 629 -24.80 -12.05 6.89
C PRO A 629 -25.13 -10.57 7.06
N LYS A 630 -26.11 -10.08 6.31
CA LYS A 630 -26.61 -8.70 6.44
C LYS A 630 -27.13 -8.46 7.87
N PHE A 631 -26.70 -7.35 8.48
CA PHE A 631 -27.20 -6.89 9.78
C PHE A 631 -28.39 -5.92 9.65
N ALA A 632 -29.14 -5.77 10.74
CA ALA A 632 -30.25 -4.80 10.82
C ALA A 632 -29.72 -3.36 10.90
N PRO A 633 -30.31 -2.37 10.19
CA PRO A 633 -29.82 -1.00 10.23
C PRO A 633 -29.66 -0.46 11.65
N LEU A 634 -28.51 0.13 11.94
CA LEU A 634 -28.22 0.73 13.24
C LEU A 634 -28.59 2.22 13.21
N ASN A 635 -29.35 2.69 14.19
CA ASN A 635 -29.61 4.11 14.36
C ASN A 635 -28.73 4.67 15.48
N MET A 636 -28.09 5.78 15.22
CA MET A 636 -27.03 6.34 16.04
C MET A 636 -27.22 7.84 16.21
N TRP A 637 -27.00 8.34 17.41
CA TRP A 637 -26.80 9.76 17.67
C TRP A 637 -25.31 10.08 17.54
N PHE A 638 -24.95 11.07 16.73
CA PHE A 638 -23.63 11.67 16.80
C PHE A 638 -23.62 12.71 17.93
N ASP A 639 -23.19 12.26 19.11
CA ASP A 639 -23.02 13.05 20.32
C ASP A 639 -21.55 13.41 20.46
N TYR A 640 -21.16 14.47 19.74
CA TYR A 640 -19.76 14.87 19.55
C TYR A 640 -18.93 14.69 20.84
N PRO A 641 -17.80 13.95 20.80
CA PRO A 641 -17.10 13.44 19.62
C PRO A 641 -17.40 11.99 19.23
N VAL A 642 -18.44 11.34 19.78
CA VAL A 642 -18.68 9.88 19.60
C VAL A 642 -20.06 9.58 19.01
N HIS A 643 -20.22 8.41 18.38
CA HIS A 643 -21.53 7.93 17.96
C HIS A 643 -22.10 6.98 19.02
N ARG A 644 -23.34 7.24 19.43
CA ARG A 644 -24.05 6.47 20.45
C ARG A 644 -25.25 5.78 19.84
N GLU A 645 -25.35 4.47 20.03
CA GLU A 645 -26.48 3.67 19.55
C GLU A 645 -27.79 4.12 20.21
N ASP A 646 -28.85 4.21 19.42
CA ASP A 646 -30.21 4.40 19.90
C ASP A 646 -30.78 3.10 20.45
N THR A 647 -30.55 2.87 21.74
CA THR A 647 -31.01 1.68 22.45
C THR A 647 -32.51 1.67 22.75
N VAL A 648 -33.19 2.81 22.66
CA VAL A 648 -34.61 2.96 22.98
C VAL A 648 -35.48 2.91 21.72
N GLY A 649 -34.87 3.11 20.54
CA GLY A 649 -35.52 3.01 19.24
C GLY A 649 -36.29 4.28 18.83
N VAL A 650 -35.98 5.43 19.43
CA VAL A 650 -36.63 6.71 19.11
C VAL A 650 -36.34 7.20 17.68
N LEU A 651 -35.26 6.74 17.06
CA LEU A 651 -34.84 7.05 15.69
C LEU A 651 -35.38 6.06 14.66
N LYS A 652 -36.06 4.99 15.08
CA LYS A 652 -36.50 3.92 14.18
C LYS A 652 -37.44 4.42 13.08
N ASP A 653 -38.33 5.33 13.43
CA ASP A 653 -39.35 5.87 12.53
C ASP A 653 -38.91 7.18 11.84
N CYS A 654 -37.69 7.66 12.10
CA CYS A 654 -37.15 8.83 11.41
C CYS A 654 -36.87 8.52 9.93
N GLU A 655 -37.23 9.47 9.07
CA GLU A 655 -36.94 9.43 7.63
C GLU A 655 -35.50 9.89 7.35
N VAL A 656 -34.91 9.38 6.27
CA VAL A 656 -33.58 9.80 5.81
C VAL A 656 -33.69 11.17 5.15
N GLU A 657 -32.79 12.09 5.49
CA GLU A 657 -32.79 13.43 4.92
C GLU A 657 -32.43 13.40 3.42
N ASP A 658 -33.41 13.74 2.58
CA ASP A 658 -33.20 13.92 1.15
C ASP A 658 -32.42 15.22 0.88
N ILE A 659 -31.22 15.13 0.27
CA ILE A 659 -30.32 16.23 -0.16
C ILE A 659 -30.91 17.08 -1.30
N THR A 660 -32.24 17.21 -1.38
CA THR A 660 -32.92 18.05 -2.36
C THR A 660 -33.09 19.46 -1.79
N PRO A 661 -32.59 20.53 -2.45
CA PRO A 661 -32.75 21.89 -1.98
C PRO A 661 -34.21 22.25 -1.68
N ASN A 662 -34.48 22.92 -0.56
CA ASN A 662 -35.83 23.26 -0.09
C ASN A 662 -36.72 23.95 -1.15
N TRP A 663 -36.13 24.72 -2.08
CA TRP A 663 -36.87 25.38 -3.17
C TRP A 663 -37.42 24.40 -4.23
N LYS A 664 -36.80 23.22 -4.42
CA LYS A 664 -37.29 22.14 -5.29
C LYS A 664 -38.30 21.22 -4.60
N LYS A 665 -38.19 21.03 -3.27
CA LYS A 665 -39.21 20.32 -2.46
C LYS A 665 -40.60 20.98 -2.56
N ASN A 666 -40.65 22.30 -2.73
CA ASN A 666 -41.91 23.04 -2.92
C ASN A 666 -42.60 22.81 -4.29
N PHE A 667 -41.88 22.35 -5.31
CA PHE A 667 -42.46 22.02 -6.62
C PHE A 667 -42.94 20.57 -6.72
N SER A 668 -42.32 19.63 -6.00
CA SER A 668 -42.72 18.21 -5.97
C SER A 668 -43.75 17.88 -4.89
N LYS A 669 -43.86 18.65 -3.80
CA LYS A 669 -44.93 18.51 -2.79
C LYS A 669 -46.23 19.20 -3.23
N LYS A 670 -46.78 18.86 -4.40
CA LYS A 670 -48.23 19.03 -4.59
C LYS A 670 -48.91 17.77 -4.04
N LYS A 671 -49.09 17.71 -2.71
CA LYS A 671 -49.99 16.73 -2.06
C LYS A 671 -51.25 16.63 -2.92
N THR A 672 -51.65 15.42 -3.31
CA THR A 672 -52.82 15.24 -4.16
C THR A 672 -54.05 15.84 -3.46
N ASN A 673 -55.09 16.20 -4.23
CA ASN A 673 -56.32 16.71 -3.60
C ASN A 673 -56.93 15.68 -2.63
N GLU A 674 -56.71 14.38 -2.88
CA GLU A 674 -57.14 13.28 -1.99
C GLU A 674 -56.36 13.28 -0.68
N ASP A 675 -55.02 13.36 -0.71
CA ASP A 675 -54.19 13.38 0.52
C ASP A 675 -54.54 14.59 1.40
N ARG A 676 -54.72 15.77 0.77
CA ARG A 676 -55.14 16.98 1.49
C ARG A 676 -56.56 16.85 2.06
N SER A 677 -57.44 16.12 1.39
CA SER A 677 -58.80 15.86 1.91
C SER A 677 -58.75 14.91 3.10
N LYS A 678 -57.94 13.85 3.04
CA LYS A 678 -57.78 12.88 4.11
C LYS A 678 -57.23 13.51 5.40
N GLU A 679 -56.16 14.28 5.31
CA GLU A 679 -55.59 15.00 6.47
C GLU A 679 -56.58 16.01 7.08
N ARG A 680 -57.37 16.70 6.23
CA ARG A 680 -58.40 17.62 6.72
C ARG A 680 -59.51 16.88 7.47
N LYS A 681 -59.83 15.65 7.07
CA LYS A 681 -60.83 14.82 7.74
C LYS A 681 -60.33 14.31 9.08
N GLU A 682 -59.13 13.71 9.11
CA GLU A 682 -58.49 13.22 10.33
C GLU A 682 -58.24 14.35 11.35
N SER A 683 -57.86 15.55 10.87
CA SER A 683 -57.70 16.74 11.71
C SER A 683 -59.00 17.19 12.38
N ILE A 684 -60.14 17.05 11.68
CA ILE A 684 -61.47 17.37 12.25
C ILE A 684 -61.92 16.31 13.25
N GLU A 685 -61.70 15.03 12.98
CA GLU A 685 -62.03 13.93 13.92
C GLU A 685 -61.22 14.02 15.21
N THR A 686 -59.93 14.33 15.09
CA THR A 686 -59.02 14.50 16.24
C THR A 686 -59.43 15.71 17.07
N ALA A 687 -59.68 16.85 16.42
CA ALA A 687 -60.11 18.07 17.12
C ALA A 687 -61.47 17.87 17.80
N PHE A 688 -62.44 17.25 17.12
CA PHE A 688 -63.76 16.96 17.68
C PHE A 688 -63.67 16.04 18.89
N SER A 689 -62.83 15.00 18.83
CA SER A 689 -62.61 14.09 19.98
C SER A 689 -62.00 14.81 21.19
N GLY A 690 -61.16 15.81 20.96
CA GLY A 690 -60.50 16.59 22.01
C GLY A 690 -61.37 17.67 22.68
N VAL A 691 -62.43 18.13 22.03
CA VAL A 691 -63.27 19.25 22.52
C VAL A 691 -64.77 18.93 22.66
N GLN A 692 -65.23 17.74 22.27
CA GLN A 692 -66.65 17.39 22.39
C GLN A 692 -67.10 17.10 23.82
N GLU A 693 -68.27 17.62 24.17
CA GLU A 693 -68.99 17.29 25.38
C GLU A 693 -70.40 16.80 25.00
N ASN A 694 -70.79 15.62 25.48
CA ASN A 694 -72.08 14.97 25.17
C ASN A 694 -72.36 14.79 23.67
N GLY A 695 -71.32 14.51 22.87
CA GLY A 695 -71.45 14.22 21.44
C GLY A 695 -71.63 15.43 20.53
N LYS A 696 -71.39 16.65 21.04
CA LYS A 696 -71.41 17.91 20.29
C LYS A 696 -70.35 18.90 20.80
N CYS A 697 -69.96 19.87 19.97
CA CYS A 697 -69.04 20.95 20.35
C CYS A 697 -69.33 22.24 19.57
N ARG A 698 -68.78 23.38 20.04
CA ARG A 698 -68.86 24.65 19.30
C ARG A 698 -67.82 24.70 18.18
N ILE A 699 -68.19 25.30 17.06
CA ILE A 699 -67.30 25.47 15.91
C ILE A 699 -66.14 26.43 16.23
N SER A 700 -66.37 27.39 17.14
CA SER A 700 -65.32 28.29 17.65
C SER A 700 -64.22 27.55 18.40
N GLU A 701 -64.57 26.53 19.18
CA GLU A 701 -63.61 25.71 19.94
C GLU A 701 -62.81 24.80 19.01
N LEU A 702 -63.44 24.24 17.98
CA LEU A 702 -62.72 23.52 16.90
C LEU A 702 -61.77 24.44 16.12
N ALA A 703 -62.21 25.67 15.83
CA ALA A 703 -61.41 26.68 15.14
C ALA A 703 -60.17 27.06 15.94
N GLU A 704 -60.30 27.19 17.26
CA GLU A 704 -59.19 27.46 18.17
C GLU A 704 -58.24 26.26 18.26
N TYR A 705 -58.78 25.04 18.45
CA TYR A 705 -57.99 23.81 18.53
C TYR A 705 -57.17 23.53 17.25
N ILE A 706 -57.75 23.78 16.08
CA ILE A 706 -57.10 23.55 14.77
C ILE A 706 -56.25 24.77 14.34
N GLY A 707 -56.41 25.93 15.00
CA GLY A 707 -55.74 27.17 14.62
C GLY A 707 -56.19 27.75 13.27
N LYS A 708 -57.47 27.57 12.91
CA LYS A 708 -58.06 28.04 11.63
C LYS A 708 -59.35 28.81 11.85
N GLY A 709 -59.64 29.78 10.98
CA GLY A 709 -60.89 30.55 11.09
C GLY A 709 -62.15 29.68 10.94
N GLU A 710 -63.24 30.04 11.63
CA GLU A 710 -64.49 29.27 11.69
C GLU A 710 -65.08 28.94 10.30
N LYS A 711 -64.95 29.86 9.32
CA LYS A 711 -65.40 29.62 7.94
C LYS A 711 -64.68 28.43 7.30
N THR A 712 -63.39 28.26 7.59
CA THR A 712 -62.56 27.16 7.08
C THR A 712 -62.94 25.85 7.75
N VAL A 713 -63.16 25.86 9.06
CA VAL A 713 -63.61 24.67 9.81
C VAL A 713 -64.99 24.22 9.35
N ARG A 714 -65.94 25.14 9.12
CA ARG A 714 -67.25 24.82 8.52
C ARG A 714 -67.13 24.17 7.15
N SER A 715 -66.15 24.57 6.34
CA SER A 715 -65.88 23.96 5.04
C SER A 715 -65.38 22.52 5.21
N TYR A 716 -64.47 22.27 6.16
CA TYR A 716 -63.92 20.94 6.41
C TYR A 716 -64.95 19.98 7.00
N LEU A 717 -65.80 20.45 7.92
CA LEU A 717 -66.92 19.66 8.46
C LEU A 717 -67.90 19.23 7.35
N LYS A 718 -68.17 20.11 6.37
CA LYS A 718 -69.00 19.79 5.20
C LYS A 718 -68.32 18.79 4.26
N GLU A 719 -67.01 18.96 4.03
CA GLU A 719 -66.19 18.05 3.20
C GLU A 719 -66.05 16.65 3.83
N HIS A 720 -66.04 16.56 5.17
CA HIS A 720 -66.02 15.28 5.90
C HIS A 720 -67.28 14.44 5.65
N GLY A 721 -68.45 15.09 5.65
CA GLY A 721 -69.75 14.45 5.44
C GLY A 721 -70.35 13.78 6.69
N GLY A 722 -69.52 13.36 7.65
CA GLY A 722 -69.90 12.68 8.91
C GLY A 722 -70.46 13.55 10.04
N PHE A 723 -70.47 14.88 9.89
CA PHE A 723 -70.90 15.82 10.94
C PHE A 723 -72.14 16.63 10.51
N TRP A 724 -73.07 16.86 11.44
CA TRP A 724 -74.15 17.85 11.28
C TRP A 724 -73.68 19.21 11.79
N ILE A 725 -74.22 20.27 11.21
CA ILE A 725 -73.90 21.66 11.58
C ILE A 725 -75.23 22.37 11.81
N ASP A 726 -75.42 22.93 13.00
CA ASP A 726 -76.56 23.77 13.33
C ASP A 726 -76.10 25.05 14.04
N GLY A 727 -76.36 26.20 13.43
CA GLY A 727 -75.88 27.48 13.93
C GLY A 727 -74.35 27.52 14.14
N GLY A 728 -73.93 27.68 15.41
CA GLY A 728 -72.54 27.69 15.85
C GLY A 728 -72.02 26.37 16.42
N GLU A 729 -72.83 25.31 16.42
CA GLU A 729 -72.50 24.00 16.97
C GLU A 729 -72.41 22.93 15.87
N CYS A 730 -71.67 21.86 16.15
CA CYS A 730 -71.61 20.67 15.31
C CYS A 730 -71.56 19.39 16.14
N GLY A 731 -71.95 18.27 15.55
CA GLY A 731 -71.93 16.95 16.17
C GLY A 731 -71.90 15.82 15.15
N LEU A 732 -71.69 14.58 15.59
CA LEU A 732 -71.68 13.42 14.69
C LEU A 732 -73.09 13.13 14.15
N LYS A 733 -73.20 12.89 12.84
CA LYS A 733 -74.43 12.36 12.25
C LYS A 733 -74.60 10.91 12.72
N LYS A 734 -75.82 10.56 13.15
CA LYS A 734 -76.19 9.17 13.44
C LYS A 734 -76.43 8.40 12.16
#